data_AF-A0A2A1ZSA7-F1
#
_entry.id   AF-A0A2A1ZSA7-F1
#
_cell.length_a   1.000
_cell.length_b   1.000
_cell.length_c   1.000
_cell.angle_alpha   90.00
_cell.angle_beta   90.00
_cell.angle_gamma   90.00
#
_symmetry.space_group_name_H-M   'P 1'
#
loop_
_entity.id
_entity.type
_entity.pdbx_description
1 polymer ?
#
loop_
_entity_poly.entity_id
_entity_poly.type
_entity_poly.pdbx_seq_one_letter_code
_entity_poly.pdbx_strand_id
1 'polypeptide(L)'
;MLKLKNVSKYYSSNDVVALGLRKVNLEFNRGEFIAVTGESGSGKSTLLNILSGLDTYEDGEMYVEGEETSYFSVEDWENYRKKYIGFVFQSYNIIDSYSVLENVMLALTIQGYTKEERKSRALELIDRVGLTSHVHHKASKLSGGQKQRCVIARALAKDCPIIVADEPTGNLDSESSEKIIGLLKEISEDKLVIVVTHNYDEIKNHATRKIRLFDGEVVEDKKIKKYNKVEKENIIKPYKMSIIDLTKIALRNLYRTPKKSIFTLIISLFIVSTFALSYGSYSTSMQNNSYSWNRYFNNLHESRVIVTKVDGTDFSDTEMTTINNINGVVSTINYDFLLDKDIYVMNDYDWGTYPSYYKLMSGEVLDKFDLYKGRAPANINEIVITRTNEHKIGDMIQVGYNQWPDEIYHESSYVNKEYEIVGFANSTASGENYAYMHKDFFNDQLVINQVLGEFSRYFIIYDDNIINDFRSNSFIIDEDIPDNEVHISARNYLFNQIASILDIDISGIDPYIDDDLSGYQDIFADKDFELLSRTSFEDDKTDIKITGLFTYQDKNGDIKINQKTFDLLNNEKNYQITALIQDTYDSGKVVTALNDLGYNVVYPFGTSQSSQLGLGIIMQIWLSIIMIVLLVIIYFITYMVLKNVQSSKRKDYVIFRSIGATKKDLNLVTIIELISILLIGFVLTFILLNIIGIYVSQINVFMRIYTFKNYLAILGLVVILGLLLGNRFNKRIFGGSVITSLRGE
;
A
#
# COMPACT_ATOMS: atom_id res chain seq x y z
N MET A 1 -6.87 -32.26 -51.15
CA MET A 1 -6.48 -31.56 -49.89
C MET A 1 -7.55 -30.57 -49.45
N LEU A 2 -7.90 -29.58 -50.28
CA LEU A 2 -9.08 -28.72 -50.09
C LEU A 2 -10.09 -28.99 -51.20
N LYS A 3 -11.38 -28.89 -50.91
CA LYS A 3 -12.45 -28.99 -51.92
C LYS A 3 -13.55 -27.99 -51.62
N LEU A 4 -13.93 -27.19 -52.61
CA LEU A 4 -15.09 -26.29 -52.60
C LEU A 4 -16.18 -26.90 -53.48
N LYS A 5 -17.40 -26.96 -52.96
CA LYS A 5 -18.59 -27.42 -53.69
C LYS A 5 -19.68 -26.36 -53.56
N ASN A 6 -19.96 -25.69 -54.67
CA ASN A 6 -20.94 -24.60 -54.78
C ASN A 6 -20.76 -23.46 -53.76
N VAL A 7 -19.52 -23.12 -53.39
CA VAL A 7 -19.26 -22.13 -52.34
C VAL A 7 -19.58 -20.72 -52.82
N SER A 8 -20.40 -19.99 -52.07
CA SER A 8 -20.75 -18.58 -52.33
C SER A 8 -20.45 -17.70 -51.13
N LYS A 9 -20.07 -16.44 -51.42
CA LYS A 9 -19.82 -15.41 -50.41
C LYS A 9 -20.62 -14.16 -50.73
N TYR A 10 -21.28 -13.61 -49.74
CA TYR A 10 -21.97 -12.33 -49.81
C TYR A 10 -21.39 -11.37 -48.76
N TYR A 11 -21.24 -10.11 -49.13
CA TYR A 11 -20.88 -9.03 -48.21
C TYR A 11 -22.05 -8.07 -48.11
N SER A 12 -22.56 -7.86 -46.90
CA SER A 12 -23.62 -6.89 -46.61
C SER A 12 -23.03 -5.64 -45.96
N SER A 13 -23.28 -4.46 -46.51
CA SER A 13 -22.95 -3.17 -45.88
C SER A 13 -24.03 -2.14 -46.18
N ASN A 14 -24.57 -1.49 -45.13
CA ASN A 14 -25.52 -0.38 -45.22
C ASN A 14 -26.57 -0.55 -46.34
N ASP A 15 -27.35 -1.63 -46.26
CA ASP A 15 -28.42 -2.03 -47.20
C ASP A 15 -28.00 -2.51 -48.60
N VAL A 16 -26.70 -2.61 -48.89
CA VAL A 16 -26.18 -3.18 -50.15
C VAL A 16 -25.61 -4.57 -49.90
N VAL A 17 -26.08 -5.56 -50.66
CA VAL A 17 -25.50 -6.91 -50.71
C VAL A 17 -24.63 -7.02 -51.96
N ALA A 18 -23.32 -7.12 -51.77
CA ALA A 18 -22.35 -7.39 -52.82
C ALA A 18 -22.00 -8.88 -52.86
N LEU A 19 -22.06 -9.47 -54.05
CA LEU A 19 -21.66 -10.85 -54.29
C LEU A 19 -20.13 -10.94 -54.38
N GLY A 20 -19.51 -11.67 -53.45
CA GLY A 20 -18.07 -11.89 -53.42
C GLY A 20 -17.62 -13.12 -54.21
N LEU A 21 -18.37 -14.22 -54.12
CA LEU A 21 -18.18 -15.46 -54.91
C LEU A 21 -19.53 -16.10 -55.21
N ARG A 22 -19.65 -16.74 -56.37
CA ARG A 22 -20.88 -17.40 -56.83
C ARG A 22 -20.62 -18.86 -57.19
N LYS A 23 -21.14 -19.78 -56.36
CA LYS A 23 -21.16 -21.23 -56.58
C LYS A 23 -19.84 -21.81 -57.09
N VAL A 24 -18.73 -21.43 -56.46
CA VAL A 24 -17.38 -21.85 -56.86
C VAL A 24 -17.18 -23.34 -56.56
N ASN A 25 -16.71 -24.08 -57.56
CA ASN A 25 -16.37 -25.49 -57.48
C ASN A 25 -14.89 -25.69 -57.84
N LEU A 26 -14.05 -26.00 -56.86
CA LEU A 26 -12.61 -26.16 -57.04
C LEU A 26 -12.07 -27.23 -56.10
N GLU A 27 -11.06 -27.98 -56.55
CA GLU A 27 -10.34 -28.95 -55.72
C GLU A 27 -8.84 -28.67 -55.79
N PHE A 28 -8.17 -28.69 -54.65
CA PHE A 28 -6.76 -28.35 -54.48
C PHE A 28 -6.01 -29.50 -53.82
N ASN A 29 -4.83 -29.84 -54.34
CA ASN A 29 -4.00 -30.96 -53.88
C ASN A 29 -2.59 -30.52 -53.51
N ARG A 30 -1.96 -31.28 -52.61
CA ARG A 30 -0.55 -31.09 -52.24
C ARG A 30 0.33 -31.30 -53.46
N GLY A 31 1.44 -30.57 -53.56
CA GLY A 31 2.30 -30.60 -54.74
C GLY A 31 1.93 -29.54 -55.78
N GLU A 32 0.74 -28.92 -55.68
CA GLU A 32 0.28 -27.92 -56.65
C GLU A 32 0.86 -26.53 -56.33
N PHE A 33 1.40 -25.88 -57.37
CA PHE A 33 1.66 -24.44 -57.42
C PHE A 33 0.63 -23.78 -58.32
N ILE A 34 -0.32 -23.04 -57.75
CA ILE A 34 -1.51 -22.56 -58.46
C ILE A 34 -1.49 -21.05 -58.58
N ALA A 35 -1.71 -20.57 -59.80
CA ALA A 35 -1.90 -19.17 -60.13
C ALA A 35 -3.40 -18.83 -60.19
N VAL A 36 -3.89 -17.94 -59.32
CA VAL A 36 -5.24 -17.38 -59.38
C VAL A 36 -5.17 -15.97 -59.96
N THR A 37 -5.85 -15.75 -61.09
CA THR A 37 -5.78 -14.52 -61.89
C THR A 37 -7.17 -13.95 -62.16
N GLY A 38 -7.26 -12.67 -62.52
CA GLY A 38 -8.53 -11.98 -62.79
C GLY A 38 -8.46 -10.49 -62.52
N GLU A 39 -9.44 -9.74 -63.03
CA GLU A 39 -9.53 -8.28 -62.87
C GLU A 39 -9.74 -7.86 -61.40
N SER A 40 -9.51 -6.58 -61.08
CA SER A 40 -9.81 -6.07 -59.74
C SER A 40 -11.29 -6.26 -59.43
N GLY A 41 -11.62 -6.65 -58.20
CA GLY A 41 -13.01 -6.94 -57.81
C GLY A 41 -13.55 -8.31 -58.23
N SER A 42 -12.82 -9.13 -59.00
CA SER A 42 -13.33 -10.42 -59.50
C SER A 42 -13.53 -11.54 -58.44
N GLY A 43 -13.27 -11.27 -57.17
CA GLY A 43 -13.42 -12.23 -56.06
C GLY A 43 -12.14 -12.98 -55.66
N LYS A 44 -10.97 -12.68 -56.23
CA LYS A 44 -9.68 -13.37 -55.94
C LYS A 44 -9.32 -13.39 -54.45
N SER A 45 -9.24 -12.22 -53.82
CA SER A 45 -8.92 -12.14 -52.39
C SER A 45 -10.03 -12.73 -51.53
N THR A 46 -11.30 -12.70 -51.97
CA THR A 46 -12.40 -13.40 -51.28
C THR A 46 -12.20 -14.91 -51.30
N LEU A 47 -11.88 -15.50 -52.46
CA LEU A 47 -11.53 -16.92 -52.57
C LEU A 47 -10.37 -17.27 -51.64
N LEU A 48 -9.30 -16.47 -51.67
CA LEU A 48 -8.12 -16.70 -50.86
C LEU A 48 -8.40 -16.56 -49.35
N ASN A 49 -9.26 -15.63 -48.94
CA ASN A 49 -9.70 -15.45 -47.54
C ASN A 49 -10.54 -16.63 -47.03
N ILE A 50 -11.39 -17.21 -47.88
CA ILE A 50 -12.18 -18.40 -47.52
C ILE A 50 -11.29 -19.64 -47.43
N LEU A 51 -10.44 -19.86 -48.44
CA LEU A 51 -9.48 -20.99 -48.42
C LEU A 51 -8.55 -20.94 -47.22
N SER A 52 -8.12 -19.74 -46.82
CA SER A 52 -7.28 -19.51 -45.64
C SER A 52 -8.06 -19.52 -44.32
N GLY A 53 -9.39 -19.58 -44.33
CA GLY A 53 -10.23 -19.47 -43.14
C GLY A 53 -10.11 -18.12 -42.42
N LEU A 54 -9.63 -17.06 -43.08
CA LEU A 54 -9.65 -15.68 -42.54
C LEU A 54 -11.04 -15.06 -42.61
N ASP A 55 -11.87 -15.57 -43.52
CA ASP A 55 -13.30 -15.30 -43.64
C ASP A 55 -14.08 -16.63 -43.76
N THR A 56 -15.39 -16.56 -43.60
CA THR A 56 -16.35 -17.68 -43.72
C THR A 56 -17.14 -17.57 -45.02
N TYR A 57 -17.95 -18.56 -45.35
CA TYR A 57 -18.85 -18.58 -46.51
C TYR A 57 -20.31 -18.77 -46.05
N GLU A 58 -21.28 -18.33 -46.86
CA GLU A 58 -22.71 -18.40 -46.50
C GLU A 58 -23.46 -19.55 -47.18
N ASP A 59 -22.99 -20.05 -48.34
CA ASP A 59 -23.63 -21.14 -49.07
C ASP A 59 -22.58 -22.10 -49.65
N GLY A 60 -22.98 -23.37 -49.87
CA GLY A 60 -22.13 -24.46 -50.33
C GLY A 60 -21.40 -25.20 -49.21
N GLU A 61 -20.42 -26.02 -49.60
CA GLU A 61 -19.63 -26.87 -48.69
C GLU A 61 -18.13 -26.73 -49.00
N MET A 62 -17.32 -26.53 -47.96
CA MET A 62 -15.86 -26.64 -48.05
C MET A 62 -15.38 -27.85 -47.26
N TYR A 63 -14.46 -28.61 -47.83
CA TYR A 63 -13.83 -29.77 -47.20
C TYR A 63 -12.33 -29.56 -47.04
N VAL A 64 -11.80 -29.92 -45.87
CA VAL A 64 -10.37 -29.91 -45.52
C VAL A 64 -9.94 -31.32 -45.17
N GLU A 65 -8.99 -31.90 -45.92
CA GLU A 65 -8.54 -33.29 -45.72
C GLU A 65 -9.69 -34.33 -45.72
N GLY A 66 -10.81 -34.00 -46.37
CA GLY A 66 -12.03 -34.80 -46.45
C GLY A 66 -13.10 -34.48 -45.40
N GLU A 67 -12.79 -33.66 -44.38
CA GLU A 67 -13.74 -33.22 -43.36
C GLU A 67 -14.47 -31.95 -43.79
N GLU A 68 -15.80 -31.92 -43.63
CA GLU A 68 -16.64 -30.78 -43.98
C GLU A 68 -16.47 -29.64 -42.94
N THR A 69 -16.51 -28.38 -43.39
CA THR A 69 -16.27 -27.22 -42.51
C THR A 69 -17.52 -26.41 -42.16
N SER A 70 -18.70 -26.81 -42.63
CA SER A 70 -19.97 -26.08 -42.43
C SER A 70 -20.34 -25.92 -40.94
N TYR A 71 -19.93 -26.87 -40.10
CA TYR A 71 -20.13 -26.87 -38.65
C TYR A 71 -18.96 -26.27 -37.86
N PHE A 72 -17.92 -25.75 -38.51
CA PHE A 72 -16.75 -25.21 -37.81
C PHE A 72 -17.12 -23.98 -36.98
N SER A 73 -16.87 -24.06 -35.68
CA SER A 73 -16.90 -22.90 -34.80
C SER A 73 -15.75 -21.94 -35.08
N VAL A 74 -15.76 -20.77 -34.45
CA VAL A 74 -14.64 -19.81 -34.52
C VAL A 74 -13.32 -20.45 -34.05
N GLU A 75 -13.39 -21.35 -33.05
CA GLU A 75 -12.22 -22.07 -32.54
C GLU A 75 -11.73 -23.11 -33.55
N ASP A 76 -12.63 -23.81 -34.25
CA ASP A 76 -12.26 -24.76 -35.30
C ASP A 76 -11.58 -24.06 -36.47
N TRP A 77 -12.06 -22.89 -36.89
CA TRP A 77 -11.39 -22.06 -37.89
C TRP A 77 -10.02 -21.54 -37.40
N GLU A 78 -9.88 -21.21 -36.11
CA GLU A 78 -8.59 -20.86 -35.52
C GLU A 78 -7.60 -22.03 -35.54
N ASN A 79 -8.07 -23.23 -35.20
CA ASN A 79 -7.28 -24.47 -35.27
C ASN A 79 -6.92 -24.83 -36.71
N TYR A 80 -7.85 -24.69 -37.65
CA TYR A 80 -7.62 -24.84 -39.08
C TYR A 80 -6.50 -23.92 -39.54
N ARG A 81 -6.62 -22.62 -39.24
CA ARG A 81 -5.57 -21.65 -39.59
C ARG A 81 -4.25 -22.04 -38.98
N LYS A 82 -4.20 -22.33 -37.69
CA LYS A 82 -2.98 -22.70 -36.97
C LYS A 82 -2.27 -23.91 -37.58
N LYS A 83 -3.03 -24.92 -37.98
CA LYS A 83 -2.52 -26.22 -38.44
C LYS A 83 -2.23 -26.27 -39.95
N TYR A 84 -3.06 -25.63 -40.78
CA TYR A 84 -3.03 -25.84 -42.22
C TYR A 84 -2.49 -24.65 -43.02
N ILE A 85 -2.65 -23.41 -42.56
CA ILE A 85 -2.55 -22.22 -43.42
C ILE A 85 -1.36 -21.34 -43.10
N GLY A 86 -0.47 -21.11 -44.06
CA GLY A 86 0.57 -20.09 -44.03
C GLY A 86 0.15 -18.97 -44.95
N PHE A 87 0.09 -17.73 -44.44
CA PHE A 87 -0.48 -16.63 -45.20
C PHE A 87 0.56 -15.53 -45.46
N VAL A 88 0.65 -15.10 -46.72
CA VAL A 88 1.44 -13.94 -47.16
C VAL A 88 0.46 -12.87 -47.65
N PHE A 89 0.38 -11.75 -46.91
CA PHE A 89 -0.55 -10.65 -47.21
C PHE A 89 0.09 -9.62 -48.15
N GLN A 90 -0.71 -9.01 -49.02
CA GLN A 90 -0.32 -7.88 -49.87
C GLN A 90 0.19 -6.67 -49.06
N SER A 91 -0.46 -6.34 -47.94
CA SER A 91 -0.11 -5.20 -47.07
C SER A 91 0.95 -5.52 -46.01
N TYR A 92 1.74 -6.57 -46.22
CA TYR A 92 2.74 -7.16 -45.32
C TYR A 92 2.18 -7.70 -43.98
N ASN A 93 1.27 -6.99 -43.29
CA ASN A 93 0.73 -7.37 -41.98
C ASN A 93 1.84 -7.82 -41.02
N ILE A 94 2.87 -6.99 -40.86
CA ILE A 94 4.05 -7.22 -40.02
C ILE A 94 3.93 -6.45 -38.70
N ILE A 95 4.48 -6.99 -37.61
CA ILE A 95 4.51 -6.29 -36.31
C ILE A 95 5.69 -5.31 -36.36
N ASP A 96 5.40 -4.03 -36.61
CA ASP A 96 6.41 -3.00 -36.87
C ASP A 96 7.39 -2.80 -35.69
N SER A 97 6.93 -3.03 -34.45
CA SER A 97 7.75 -2.90 -33.24
C SER A 97 8.76 -4.04 -33.03
N TYR A 98 8.57 -5.17 -33.71
CA TYR A 98 9.40 -6.36 -33.61
C TYR A 98 10.55 -6.32 -34.62
N SER A 99 11.67 -6.98 -34.32
CA SER A 99 12.71 -7.23 -35.31
C SER A 99 12.28 -8.27 -36.36
N VAL A 100 13.06 -8.40 -37.43
CA VAL A 100 12.91 -9.50 -38.41
C VAL A 100 12.94 -10.85 -37.68
N LEU A 101 13.96 -11.06 -36.82
CA LEU A 101 14.08 -12.27 -36.00
C LEU A 101 12.84 -12.52 -35.13
N GLU A 102 12.33 -11.49 -34.46
CA GLU A 102 11.18 -11.64 -33.57
C GLU A 102 9.88 -11.95 -34.32
N ASN A 103 9.67 -11.36 -35.51
CA ASN A 103 8.52 -11.67 -36.36
C ASN A 103 8.52 -13.14 -36.81
N VAL A 104 9.68 -13.69 -37.19
CA VAL A 104 9.82 -15.09 -37.62
C VAL A 104 9.75 -16.04 -36.43
N MET A 105 10.44 -15.74 -35.32
CA MET A 105 10.38 -16.54 -34.09
C MET A 105 8.98 -16.60 -33.47
N LEU A 106 8.14 -15.60 -33.70
CA LEU A 106 6.77 -15.60 -33.22
C LEU A 106 5.96 -16.76 -33.82
N ALA A 107 6.10 -17.02 -35.12
CA ALA A 107 5.44 -18.15 -35.78
C ALA A 107 5.90 -19.49 -35.19
N LEU A 108 7.22 -19.67 -35.01
CA LEU A 108 7.80 -20.88 -34.41
C LEU A 108 7.36 -21.06 -32.94
N THR A 109 7.15 -19.96 -32.21
CA THR A 109 6.62 -20.01 -30.85
C THR A 109 5.19 -20.53 -30.82
N ILE A 110 4.33 -20.06 -31.73
CA ILE A 110 2.95 -20.50 -31.85
C ILE A 110 2.87 -21.98 -32.27
N GLN A 111 3.85 -22.46 -33.05
CA GLN A 111 3.99 -23.86 -33.47
C GLN A 111 4.63 -24.78 -32.42
N GLY A 112 5.17 -24.23 -31.31
CA GLY A 112 5.66 -25.03 -30.20
C GLY A 112 7.10 -25.52 -30.28
N TYR A 113 7.91 -24.99 -31.22
CA TYR A 113 9.34 -25.27 -31.26
C TYR A 113 9.99 -24.92 -29.91
N THR A 114 11.09 -25.57 -29.54
CA THR A 114 11.83 -25.21 -28.32
C THR A 114 12.59 -23.89 -28.49
N LYS A 115 13.02 -23.27 -27.39
CA LYS A 115 13.75 -21.99 -27.44
C LYS A 115 15.01 -22.05 -28.30
N GLU A 116 15.73 -23.17 -28.24
CA GLU A 116 16.98 -23.41 -28.96
C GLU A 116 16.73 -23.55 -30.47
N GLU A 117 15.76 -24.38 -30.84
CA GLU A 117 15.36 -24.59 -32.24
C GLU A 117 14.80 -23.32 -32.88
N ARG A 118 13.96 -22.57 -32.16
CA ARG A 118 13.31 -21.34 -32.67
C ARG A 118 14.31 -20.36 -33.27
N LYS A 119 15.44 -20.13 -32.59
CA LYS A 119 16.42 -19.14 -33.03
C LYS A 119 17.20 -19.63 -34.25
N SER A 120 17.70 -20.88 -34.20
CA SER A 120 18.45 -21.47 -35.31
C SER A 120 17.59 -21.53 -36.58
N ARG A 121 16.37 -22.07 -36.47
CA ARG A 121 15.43 -22.17 -37.59
C ARG A 121 14.98 -20.81 -38.12
N ALA A 122 14.75 -19.82 -37.25
CA ALA A 122 14.42 -18.49 -37.69
C ALA A 122 15.56 -17.85 -38.51
N LEU A 123 16.82 -18.03 -38.10
CA LEU A 123 17.97 -17.49 -38.82
C LEU A 123 18.13 -18.14 -40.21
N GLU A 124 17.95 -19.46 -40.30
CA GLU A 124 17.95 -20.17 -41.58
C GLU A 124 16.87 -19.64 -42.54
N LEU A 125 15.64 -19.48 -42.05
CA LEU A 125 14.53 -18.96 -42.86
C LEU A 125 14.72 -17.50 -43.28
N ILE A 126 15.35 -16.69 -42.42
CA ILE A 126 15.72 -15.30 -42.73
C ILE A 126 16.80 -15.25 -43.81
N ASP A 127 17.73 -16.19 -43.79
CA ASP A 127 18.80 -16.32 -44.79
C ASP A 127 18.24 -16.74 -46.16
N ARG A 128 17.33 -17.72 -46.19
CA ARG A 128 16.65 -18.16 -47.43
C ARG A 128 15.90 -17.03 -48.16
N VAL A 129 15.43 -16.03 -47.42
CA VAL A 129 14.76 -14.84 -48.01
C VAL A 129 15.69 -13.63 -48.16
N GLY A 130 17.01 -13.80 -47.98
CA GLY A 130 18.01 -12.75 -48.19
C GLY A 130 17.90 -11.58 -47.21
N LEU A 131 17.62 -11.84 -45.94
CA LEU A 131 17.47 -10.82 -44.89
C LEU A 131 18.49 -10.95 -43.74
N THR A 132 19.58 -11.68 -43.94
CA THR A 132 20.62 -11.96 -42.92
C THR A 132 21.23 -10.70 -42.32
N SER A 133 21.46 -9.65 -43.13
CA SER A 133 21.95 -8.35 -42.65
C SER A 133 20.93 -7.53 -41.86
N HIS A 134 19.66 -7.96 -41.81
CA HIS A 134 18.54 -7.24 -41.21
C HIS A 134 17.89 -7.98 -40.03
N VAL A 135 18.45 -9.12 -39.60
CA VAL A 135 17.96 -9.96 -38.49
C VAL A 135 17.52 -9.15 -37.26
N HIS A 136 18.31 -8.13 -36.88
CA HIS A 136 18.07 -7.31 -35.68
C HIS A 136 17.36 -5.98 -35.97
N HIS A 137 17.11 -5.64 -37.24
CA HIS A 137 16.37 -4.44 -37.60
C HIS A 137 14.89 -4.61 -37.26
N LYS A 138 14.31 -3.56 -36.65
CA LYS A 138 12.87 -3.45 -36.46
C LYS A 138 12.18 -3.41 -37.82
N ALA A 139 11.04 -4.08 -37.94
CA ALA A 139 10.24 -4.09 -39.15
C ALA A 139 9.87 -2.67 -39.61
N SER A 140 9.66 -1.73 -38.68
CA SER A 140 9.43 -0.31 -38.99
C SER A 140 10.55 0.37 -39.80
N LYS A 141 11.77 -0.19 -39.83
CA LYS A 141 12.94 0.34 -40.55
C LYS A 141 13.21 -0.35 -41.89
N LEU A 142 12.40 -1.34 -42.27
CA LEU A 142 12.57 -2.10 -43.51
C LEU A 142 11.86 -1.44 -44.68
N SER A 143 12.42 -1.59 -45.88
CA SER A 143 11.73 -1.25 -47.13
C SER A 143 10.51 -2.16 -47.35
N GLY A 144 9.59 -1.76 -48.24
CA GLY A 144 8.42 -2.58 -48.58
C GLY A 144 8.79 -4.01 -48.99
N GLY A 145 9.72 -4.15 -49.94
CA GLY A 145 10.22 -5.46 -50.35
C GLY A 145 10.86 -6.28 -49.24
N GLN A 146 11.63 -5.65 -48.34
CA GLN A 146 12.20 -6.33 -47.17
C GLN A 146 11.12 -6.78 -46.18
N LYS A 147 10.07 -5.99 -45.97
CA LYS A 147 8.90 -6.39 -45.17
C LYS A 147 8.23 -7.61 -45.78
N GLN A 148 8.06 -7.65 -47.10
CA GLN A 148 7.48 -8.80 -47.82
C GLN A 148 8.28 -10.08 -47.57
N ARG A 149 9.61 -10.00 -47.75
CA ARG A 149 10.49 -11.14 -47.52
C ARG A 149 10.45 -11.64 -46.08
N CYS A 150 10.34 -10.74 -45.10
CA CYS A 150 10.17 -11.13 -43.70
C CYS A 150 8.83 -11.85 -43.44
N VAL A 151 7.75 -11.39 -44.07
CA VAL A 151 6.42 -12.01 -43.97
C VAL A 151 6.40 -13.38 -44.61
N ILE A 152 7.11 -13.55 -45.73
CA ILE A 152 7.32 -14.85 -46.38
C ILE A 152 8.08 -15.77 -45.41
N ALA A 153 9.24 -15.36 -44.88
CA ALA A 153 9.98 -16.16 -43.89
C ALA A 153 9.11 -16.54 -42.68
N ARG A 154 8.23 -15.64 -42.21
CA ARG A 154 7.27 -15.91 -41.13
C ARG A 154 6.19 -16.92 -41.54
N ALA A 155 5.71 -16.87 -42.78
CA ALA A 155 4.77 -17.88 -43.30
C ALA A 155 5.44 -19.25 -43.41
N LEU A 156 6.72 -19.30 -43.84
CA LEU A 156 7.51 -20.54 -43.90
C LEU A 156 7.78 -21.11 -42.51
N ALA A 157 8.05 -20.24 -41.54
CA ALA A 157 8.28 -20.59 -40.14
C ALA A 157 7.07 -21.26 -39.47
N LYS A 158 5.89 -21.13 -40.05
CA LYS A 158 4.69 -21.82 -39.57
C LYS A 158 4.69 -23.31 -39.90
N ASP A 159 5.48 -23.72 -40.89
CA ASP A 159 5.64 -25.10 -41.35
C ASP A 159 4.31 -25.85 -41.56
N CYS A 160 3.43 -25.23 -42.33
CA CYS A 160 2.08 -25.72 -42.58
C CYS A 160 1.92 -26.22 -44.02
N PRO A 161 0.97 -27.13 -44.28
CA PRO A 161 0.84 -27.82 -45.56
C PRO A 161 0.22 -26.98 -46.69
N ILE A 162 -0.35 -25.80 -46.39
CA ILE A 162 -0.88 -24.85 -47.38
C ILE A 162 -0.21 -23.51 -47.19
N ILE A 163 0.28 -22.92 -48.27
CA ILE A 163 0.70 -21.51 -48.32
C ILE A 163 -0.22 -20.78 -49.31
N VAL A 164 -0.81 -19.70 -48.83
CA VAL A 164 -1.66 -18.80 -49.62
C VAL A 164 -1.00 -17.43 -49.64
N ALA A 165 -0.79 -16.89 -50.83
CA ALA A 165 -0.11 -15.63 -51.02
C ALA A 165 -0.96 -14.68 -51.88
N ASP A 166 -1.29 -13.53 -51.31
CA ASP A 166 -1.96 -12.44 -52.02
C ASP A 166 -0.92 -11.45 -52.53
N GLU A 167 -0.68 -11.45 -53.84
CA GLU A 167 0.32 -10.61 -54.52
C GLU A 167 1.72 -10.63 -53.87
N PRO A 168 2.38 -11.81 -53.78
CA PRO A 168 3.65 -11.94 -53.08
C PRO A 168 4.78 -11.08 -53.67
N THR A 169 4.71 -10.72 -54.96
CA THR A 169 5.76 -9.99 -55.71
C THR A 169 5.45 -8.52 -55.99
N GLY A 170 4.25 -8.02 -55.69
CA GLY A 170 3.81 -6.68 -56.13
C GLY A 170 4.66 -5.50 -55.64
N ASN A 171 5.47 -5.70 -54.59
CA ASN A 171 6.34 -4.67 -54.01
C ASN A 171 7.84 -5.03 -54.09
N LEU A 172 8.21 -5.98 -54.95
CA LEU A 172 9.56 -6.46 -55.14
C LEU A 172 10.11 -6.02 -56.51
N ASP A 173 11.42 -5.80 -56.58
CA ASP A 173 12.13 -5.68 -57.86
C ASP A 173 12.16 -7.05 -58.58
N SER A 174 12.35 -7.05 -59.89
CA SER A 174 12.27 -8.27 -60.71
C SER A 174 13.22 -9.39 -60.25
N GLU A 175 14.43 -9.06 -59.78
CA GLU A 175 15.39 -10.07 -59.29
C GLU A 175 14.91 -10.69 -57.97
N SER A 176 14.42 -9.87 -57.05
CA SER A 176 13.81 -10.33 -55.80
C SER A 176 12.54 -11.14 -56.07
N SER A 177 11.70 -10.74 -57.02
CA SER A 177 10.46 -11.44 -57.39
C SER A 177 10.76 -12.84 -57.91
N GLU A 178 11.73 -13.00 -58.82
CA GLU A 178 12.13 -14.30 -59.36
C GLU A 178 12.61 -15.24 -58.25
N LYS A 179 13.47 -14.74 -57.34
CA LYS A 179 13.96 -15.53 -56.19
C LYS A 179 12.83 -16.01 -55.28
N ILE A 180 11.85 -15.14 -55.01
CA ILE A 180 10.71 -15.47 -54.15
C ILE A 180 9.75 -16.45 -54.82
N ILE A 181 9.46 -16.28 -56.11
CA ILE A 181 8.63 -17.22 -56.87
C ILE A 181 9.33 -18.59 -56.94
N GLY A 182 10.64 -18.62 -57.19
CA GLY A 182 11.46 -19.83 -57.15
C GLY A 182 11.39 -20.54 -55.79
N LEU A 183 11.53 -19.79 -54.69
CA LEU A 183 11.39 -20.32 -53.33
C LEU A 183 9.99 -20.90 -53.08
N LEU A 184 8.92 -20.18 -53.42
CA LEU A 184 7.55 -20.67 -53.28
C LEU A 184 7.31 -21.92 -54.16
N LYS A 185 7.97 -22.02 -55.32
CA LYS A 185 7.90 -23.20 -56.18
C LYS A 185 8.60 -24.40 -55.57
N GLU A 186 9.79 -24.22 -54.99
CA GLU A 186 10.49 -25.26 -54.22
C GLU A 186 9.58 -25.80 -53.11
N ILE A 187 8.94 -24.91 -52.34
CA ILE A 187 8.03 -25.29 -51.25
C ILE A 187 6.75 -25.97 -51.75
N SER A 188 6.34 -25.73 -52.99
CA SER A 188 5.19 -26.44 -53.55
C SER A 188 5.47 -27.89 -53.90
N GLU A 189 6.71 -28.38 -53.76
CA GLU A 189 7.02 -29.79 -54.02
C GLU A 189 6.42 -30.73 -52.97
N ASP A 190 6.36 -30.29 -51.71
CA ASP A 190 5.78 -30.99 -50.57
C ASP A 190 4.42 -30.38 -50.13
N LYS A 191 4.19 -29.10 -50.42
CA LYS A 191 3.01 -28.35 -49.93
C LYS A 191 2.09 -27.87 -51.05
N LEU A 192 0.90 -27.41 -50.69
CA LEU A 192 0.00 -26.70 -51.61
C LEU A 192 0.33 -25.21 -51.57
N VAL A 193 0.66 -24.61 -52.70
CA VAL A 193 0.95 -23.17 -52.82
C VAL A 193 -0.05 -22.52 -53.76
N ILE A 194 -0.80 -21.54 -53.27
CA ILE A 194 -1.80 -20.79 -54.04
C ILE A 194 -1.39 -19.32 -54.04
N VAL A 195 -1.13 -18.78 -55.23
CA VAL A 195 -0.72 -17.39 -55.44
C VAL A 195 -1.82 -16.65 -56.20
N VAL A 196 -2.36 -15.60 -55.60
CA VAL A 196 -3.17 -14.60 -56.31
C VAL A 196 -2.22 -13.55 -56.89
N THR A 197 -2.35 -13.27 -58.19
CA THR A 197 -1.57 -12.22 -58.86
C THR A 197 -2.35 -11.58 -60.00
N HIS A 198 -2.02 -10.33 -60.30
CA HIS A 198 -2.42 -9.64 -61.52
C HIS A 198 -1.43 -9.85 -62.67
N ASN A 199 -0.16 -10.13 -62.36
CA ASN A 199 0.88 -10.40 -63.36
C ASN A 199 1.11 -11.90 -63.49
N TYR A 200 0.38 -12.54 -64.40
CA TYR A 200 0.53 -13.98 -64.63
C TYR A 200 1.89 -14.33 -65.24
N ASP A 201 2.49 -13.44 -66.02
CA ASP A 201 3.72 -13.73 -66.75
C ASP A 201 4.91 -13.99 -65.81
N GLU A 202 4.95 -13.34 -64.64
CA GLU A 202 5.95 -13.59 -63.59
C GLU A 202 5.90 -15.03 -63.06
N ILE A 203 4.72 -15.63 -62.92
CA ILE A 203 4.55 -16.94 -62.27
C ILE A 203 4.29 -18.09 -63.25
N LYS A 204 4.02 -17.77 -64.52
CA LYS A 204 3.64 -18.72 -65.58
C LYS A 204 4.63 -19.89 -65.71
N ASN A 205 5.92 -19.62 -65.55
CA ASN A 205 6.97 -20.63 -65.68
C ASN A 205 7.02 -21.60 -64.50
N HIS A 206 6.45 -21.22 -63.35
CA HIS A 206 6.43 -22.06 -62.15
C HIS A 206 5.04 -22.69 -61.89
N ALA A 207 3.98 -22.10 -62.45
CA ALA A 207 2.61 -22.56 -62.26
C ALA A 207 2.36 -23.97 -62.83
N THR A 208 1.81 -24.83 -61.96
CA THR A 208 1.28 -26.15 -62.34
C THR A 208 -0.15 -26.04 -62.85
N ARG A 209 -0.91 -25.03 -62.41
CA ARG A 209 -2.31 -24.79 -62.76
C ARG A 209 -2.63 -23.30 -62.70
N LYS A 210 -3.49 -22.85 -63.61
CA LYS A 210 -4.02 -21.48 -63.65
C LYS A 210 -5.54 -21.51 -63.50
N ILE A 211 -6.03 -20.69 -62.58
CA ILE A 211 -7.45 -20.46 -62.36
C ILE A 211 -7.72 -18.98 -62.67
N ARG A 212 -8.75 -18.69 -63.48
CA ARG A 212 -9.18 -17.32 -63.75
C ARG A 212 -10.55 -17.07 -63.16
N LEU A 213 -10.66 -16.04 -62.34
CA LEU A 213 -11.91 -15.56 -61.74
C LEU A 213 -12.42 -14.31 -62.46
N PHE A 214 -13.72 -14.27 -62.71
CA PHE A 214 -14.44 -13.12 -63.26
C PHE A 214 -15.81 -13.02 -62.57
N ASP A 215 -16.16 -11.84 -62.03
CA ASP A 215 -17.42 -11.61 -61.30
C ASP A 215 -17.78 -12.68 -60.25
N GLY A 216 -16.78 -13.16 -59.50
CA GLY A 216 -16.98 -14.15 -58.44
C GLY A 216 -17.14 -15.59 -58.93
N GLU A 217 -17.02 -15.84 -60.24
CA GLU A 217 -17.10 -17.17 -60.85
C GLU A 217 -15.75 -17.62 -61.44
N VAL A 218 -15.55 -18.94 -61.48
CA VAL A 218 -14.40 -19.56 -62.16
C VAL A 218 -14.71 -19.68 -63.65
N VAL A 219 -14.02 -18.87 -64.47
CA VAL A 219 -14.17 -18.87 -65.93
C VAL A 219 -13.08 -19.66 -66.66
N GLU A 220 -11.97 -19.96 -65.99
CA GLU A 220 -10.90 -20.81 -66.53
C GLU A 220 -10.30 -21.64 -65.40
N ASP A 221 -10.09 -22.93 -65.65
CA ASP A 221 -9.36 -23.85 -64.77
C ASP A 221 -8.47 -24.76 -65.63
N LYS A 222 -7.20 -24.37 -65.80
CA LYS A 222 -6.28 -24.99 -66.76
C LYS A 222 -5.06 -25.57 -66.06
N LYS A 223 -4.84 -26.88 -66.22
CA LYS A 223 -3.59 -27.55 -65.81
C LYS A 223 -2.49 -27.26 -66.84
N ILE A 224 -1.33 -26.80 -66.38
CA ILE A 224 -0.21 -26.35 -67.21
C ILE A 224 0.94 -27.36 -67.16
N LYS A 225 1.31 -27.79 -65.95
CA LYS A 225 2.41 -28.75 -65.70
C LYS A 225 1.93 -29.88 -64.81
N LYS A 226 2.56 -31.04 -64.94
CA LYS A 226 2.38 -32.15 -64.00
C LYS A 226 3.03 -31.78 -62.66
N TYR A 227 2.45 -32.27 -61.58
CA TYR A 227 3.01 -32.20 -60.24
C TYR A 227 3.03 -33.60 -59.61
N ASN A 228 3.92 -33.79 -58.65
CA ASN A 228 3.98 -35.05 -57.91
C ASN A 228 2.89 -35.04 -56.84
N LYS A 229 2.07 -36.09 -56.82
CA LYS A 229 1.03 -36.23 -55.81
C LYS A 229 1.69 -36.63 -54.50
N VAL A 230 1.71 -35.71 -53.54
CA VAL A 230 2.33 -35.94 -52.22
C VAL A 230 1.34 -36.67 -51.32
N GLU A 231 1.80 -37.73 -50.65
CA GLU A 231 1.00 -38.46 -49.67
C GLU A 231 0.77 -37.64 -48.38
N LYS A 232 -0.15 -38.12 -47.54
CA LYS A 232 -0.59 -37.42 -46.34
C LYS A 232 0.54 -37.36 -45.31
N GLU A 233 1.21 -36.21 -45.19
CA GLU A 233 2.23 -35.99 -44.17
C GLU A 233 1.65 -35.96 -42.75
N ASN A 234 2.45 -36.34 -41.77
CA ASN A 234 2.15 -36.17 -40.35
C ASN A 234 2.12 -34.67 -40.01
N ILE A 235 0.92 -34.09 -40.05
CA ILE A 235 0.73 -32.69 -39.68
C ILE A 235 1.13 -32.52 -38.22
N ILE A 236 2.04 -31.58 -37.94
CA ILE A 236 2.48 -31.24 -36.59
C ILE A 236 1.25 -31.02 -35.71
N LYS A 237 1.19 -31.71 -34.56
CA LYS A 237 0.08 -31.56 -33.62
C LYS A 237 0.04 -30.10 -33.14
N PRO A 238 -1.13 -29.45 -33.12
CA PRO A 238 -1.23 -28.05 -32.75
C PRO A 238 -0.74 -27.85 -31.31
N TYR A 239 0.35 -27.11 -31.15
CA TYR A 239 0.94 -26.81 -29.84
C TYR A 239 0.03 -25.90 -29.02
N LYS A 240 -0.35 -26.29 -27.80
CA LYS A 240 -1.03 -25.37 -26.88
C LYS A 240 0.03 -24.52 -26.16
N MET A 241 -0.02 -23.21 -26.34
CA MET A 241 0.94 -22.31 -25.69
C MET A 241 0.81 -22.40 -24.17
N SER A 242 1.95 -22.55 -23.49
CA SER A 242 1.99 -22.51 -22.04
C SER A 242 1.77 -21.10 -21.52
N ILE A 243 1.33 -20.96 -20.26
CA ILE A 243 1.24 -19.64 -19.60
C ILE A 243 2.60 -18.92 -19.64
N ILE A 244 3.71 -19.66 -19.56
CA ILE A 244 5.08 -19.12 -19.64
C ILE A 244 5.39 -18.54 -21.03
N ASP A 245 4.92 -19.17 -22.11
CA ASP A 245 5.08 -18.60 -23.45
C ASP A 245 4.27 -17.31 -23.60
N LEU A 246 3.04 -17.30 -23.09
CA LEU A 246 2.15 -16.14 -23.12
C LEU A 246 2.70 -14.98 -22.29
N THR A 247 3.27 -15.24 -21.11
CA THR A 247 3.94 -14.21 -20.31
C THR A 247 5.19 -13.66 -20.99
N LYS A 248 5.99 -14.49 -21.67
CA LYS A 248 7.14 -14.02 -22.46
C LYS A 248 6.71 -13.12 -23.62
N ILE A 249 5.62 -13.45 -24.31
CA ILE A 249 5.04 -12.61 -25.37
C ILE A 249 4.59 -11.27 -24.77
N ALA A 250 3.83 -11.31 -23.66
CA ALA A 250 3.35 -10.12 -22.97
C ALA A 250 4.50 -9.18 -22.55
N LEU A 251 5.51 -9.71 -21.86
CA LEU A 251 6.67 -8.92 -21.41
C LEU A 251 7.47 -8.36 -22.59
N ARG A 252 7.61 -9.12 -23.68
CA ARG A 252 8.24 -8.63 -24.91
C ARG A 252 7.45 -7.48 -25.52
N ASN A 253 6.12 -7.57 -25.57
CA ASN A 253 5.28 -6.50 -26.05
C ASN A 253 5.47 -5.23 -25.22
N LEU A 254 5.46 -5.35 -23.89
CA LEU A 254 5.73 -4.21 -23.00
C LEU A 254 7.08 -3.55 -23.29
N TYR A 255 8.13 -4.34 -23.49
CA TYR A 255 9.46 -3.83 -23.82
C TYR A 255 9.56 -3.22 -25.23
N ARG A 256 8.86 -3.79 -26.22
CA ARG A 256 8.91 -3.35 -27.62
C ARG A 256 8.04 -2.12 -27.91
N THR A 257 7.07 -1.81 -27.05
CA THR A 257 6.24 -0.60 -27.14
C THR A 257 6.46 0.35 -25.95
N PRO A 258 7.68 0.85 -25.69
CA PRO A 258 8.02 1.54 -24.45
C PRO A 258 7.17 2.79 -24.20
N LYS A 259 6.84 3.58 -25.23
CA LYS A 259 5.97 4.76 -25.08
C LYS A 259 4.59 4.41 -24.49
N LYS A 260 3.97 3.33 -25.01
CA LYS A 260 2.66 2.85 -24.55
C LYS A 260 2.75 2.26 -23.13
N SER A 261 3.82 1.50 -22.88
CA SER A 261 4.06 0.87 -21.58
C SER A 261 4.32 1.92 -20.50
N ILE A 262 5.23 2.87 -20.73
CA ILE A 262 5.52 3.97 -19.79
C ILE A 262 4.25 4.76 -19.48
N PHE A 263 3.45 5.10 -20.50
CA PHE A 263 2.19 5.80 -20.27
C PHE A 263 1.22 5.00 -19.40
N THR A 264 1.10 3.68 -19.66
CA THR A 264 0.28 2.79 -18.84
C THR A 264 0.83 2.65 -17.42
N LEU A 265 2.16 2.67 -17.25
CA LEU A 265 2.83 2.64 -15.95
C LEU A 265 2.58 3.92 -15.16
N ILE A 266 2.64 5.10 -15.78
CA ILE A 266 2.33 6.39 -15.12
C ILE A 266 0.89 6.37 -14.59
N ILE A 267 -0.05 5.88 -15.41
CA ILE A 267 -1.45 5.73 -14.99
C ILE A 267 -1.56 4.73 -13.84
N SER A 268 -0.84 3.61 -13.91
CA SER A 268 -0.78 2.62 -12.82
C SER A 268 -0.27 3.25 -11.51
N LEU A 269 0.84 4.00 -11.55
CA LEU A 269 1.38 4.71 -10.40
C LEU A 269 0.34 5.65 -9.79
N PHE A 270 -0.35 6.44 -10.63
CA PHE A 270 -1.40 7.33 -10.17
C PHE A 270 -2.55 6.58 -9.48
N ILE A 271 -3.01 5.47 -10.06
CA ILE A 271 -4.08 4.63 -9.51
C ILE A 271 -3.68 4.06 -8.15
N VAL A 272 -2.53 3.39 -8.09
CA VAL A 272 -2.09 2.73 -6.85
C VAL A 272 -1.81 3.77 -5.77
N SER A 273 -1.17 4.90 -6.11
CA SER A 273 -0.91 5.97 -5.14
C SER A 273 -2.20 6.58 -4.63
N THR A 274 -3.18 6.83 -5.51
CA THR A 274 -4.49 7.37 -5.09
C THR A 274 -5.16 6.41 -4.13
N PHE A 275 -5.17 5.11 -4.43
CA PHE A 275 -5.77 4.11 -3.54
C PHE A 275 -5.03 4.00 -2.21
N ALA A 276 -3.70 3.93 -2.25
CA ALA A 276 -2.87 3.80 -1.07
C ALA A 276 -2.97 5.02 -0.14
N LEU A 277 -2.97 6.23 -0.70
CA LEU A 277 -3.14 7.45 0.10
C LEU A 277 -4.56 7.58 0.65
N SER A 278 -5.58 7.23 -0.14
CA SER A 278 -6.98 7.30 0.31
C SER A 278 -7.25 6.28 1.43
N TYR A 279 -6.72 5.06 1.30
CA TYR A 279 -6.83 4.05 2.36
C TYR A 279 -6.04 4.44 3.62
N GLY A 280 -4.83 4.99 3.46
CA GLY A 280 -4.03 5.50 4.57
C GLY A 280 -4.78 6.59 5.33
N SER A 281 -5.28 7.60 4.59
CA SER A 281 -6.09 8.68 5.14
C SER A 281 -7.35 8.17 5.84
N TYR A 282 -8.09 7.24 5.22
CA TYR A 282 -9.27 6.62 5.84
C TYR A 282 -8.93 5.93 7.16
N SER A 283 -7.84 5.16 7.19
CA SER A 283 -7.41 4.40 8.36
C SER A 283 -6.99 5.32 9.50
N THR A 284 -6.23 6.38 9.21
CA THR A 284 -5.87 7.41 10.20
C THR A 284 -7.09 8.15 10.73
N SER A 285 -8.02 8.56 9.85
CA SER A 285 -9.24 9.24 10.30
C SER A 285 -10.12 8.35 11.19
N MET A 286 -10.13 7.04 10.95
CA MET A 286 -10.85 6.08 11.80
C MET A 286 -10.26 5.94 13.18
N GLN A 287 -8.94 6.02 13.30
CA GLN A 287 -8.27 6.07 14.60
C GLN A 287 -8.62 7.39 15.29
N ASN A 288 -8.43 8.55 14.65
CA ASN A 288 -8.59 9.84 15.30
C ASN A 288 -10.04 10.19 15.73
N ASN A 289 -11.06 9.71 15.03
CA ASN A 289 -12.47 10.07 15.31
C ASN A 289 -13.09 9.39 16.55
N SER A 290 -12.36 8.53 17.26
CA SER A 290 -12.93 7.72 18.34
C SER A 290 -12.83 8.35 19.74
N TYR A 291 -12.29 9.58 19.88
CA TYR A 291 -11.73 10.01 21.17
C TYR A 291 -12.14 11.43 21.57
N SER A 292 -12.93 11.55 22.65
CA SER A 292 -13.22 12.81 23.35
C SER A 292 -13.54 12.52 24.82
N TRP A 293 -13.00 13.38 25.71
CA TRP A 293 -13.15 13.48 27.17
C TRP A 293 -13.29 12.16 27.96
N ASN A 294 -12.22 11.79 28.67
CA ASN A 294 -12.21 10.65 29.58
C ASN A 294 -12.45 11.11 31.02
N ARG A 295 -13.30 10.41 31.77
CA ARG A 295 -13.60 10.72 33.19
C ARG A 295 -12.67 10.04 34.19
N TYR A 296 -11.90 9.05 33.73
CA TYR A 296 -11.08 8.19 34.58
C TYR A 296 -9.60 8.56 34.51
N PHE A 297 -9.11 8.98 33.34
CA PHE A 297 -7.71 9.34 33.14
C PHE A 297 -7.60 10.82 32.80
N ASN A 298 -6.76 11.54 33.56
CA ASN A 298 -6.46 12.93 33.23
C ASN A 298 -5.56 12.96 32.00
N ASN A 299 -4.50 12.15 31.94
CA ASN A 299 -3.58 12.15 30.81
C ASN A 299 -3.90 11.06 29.78
N LEU A 300 -4.27 11.49 28.57
CA LEU A 300 -4.65 10.66 27.43
C LEU A 300 -3.59 10.65 26.34
N HIS A 301 -2.30 10.79 26.66
CA HIS A 301 -1.26 10.75 25.64
C HIS A 301 -1.27 9.39 24.91
N GLU A 302 -1.15 9.41 23.58
CA GLU A 302 -1.26 8.21 22.73
C GLU A 302 -0.16 7.17 22.97
N SER A 303 0.95 7.61 23.55
CA SER A 303 2.08 6.75 23.94
C SER A 303 1.93 6.09 25.32
N ARG A 304 0.92 6.43 26.13
CA ARG A 304 0.78 5.94 27.50
C ARG A 304 0.00 4.62 27.52
N VAL A 305 0.62 3.52 27.97
CA VAL A 305 -0.04 2.25 28.26
C VAL A 305 0.18 1.92 29.74
N ILE A 306 -0.91 1.86 30.52
CA ILE A 306 -0.87 1.60 31.96
C ILE A 306 -0.83 0.09 32.19
N VAL A 307 0.08 -0.35 33.06
CA VAL A 307 0.28 -1.76 33.40
C VAL A 307 0.22 -1.92 34.91
N THR A 308 -0.64 -2.82 35.38
CA THR A 308 -0.79 -3.17 36.80
C THR A 308 -0.67 -4.69 36.98
N LYS A 309 -0.23 -5.12 38.15
CA LYS A 309 -0.23 -6.54 38.50
C LYS A 309 -1.60 -6.98 39.03
N VAL A 310 -1.97 -8.22 38.72
CA VAL A 310 -3.22 -8.82 39.21
C VAL A 310 -3.15 -9.06 40.73
N ASP A 311 -1.96 -9.31 41.27
CA ASP A 311 -1.73 -9.62 42.68
C ASP A 311 -1.43 -8.39 43.55
N GLY A 312 -1.31 -7.20 42.95
CA GLY A 312 -1.03 -5.94 43.65
C GLY A 312 0.39 -5.83 44.23
N THR A 313 1.33 -6.68 43.80
CA THR A 313 2.74 -6.61 44.25
C THR A 313 3.58 -5.62 43.43
N ASP A 314 4.74 -5.24 43.96
CA ASP A 314 5.67 -4.31 43.32
C ASP A 314 6.31 -4.90 42.07
N PHE A 315 6.53 -4.08 41.05
CA PHE A 315 7.34 -4.45 39.89
C PHE A 315 8.82 -4.60 40.27
N SER A 316 9.38 -5.78 40.01
CA SER A 316 10.82 -6.02 40.14
C SER A 316 11.61 -5.49 38.94
N ASP A 317 12.89 -5.18 39.13
CA ASP A 317 13.79 -4.74 38.03
C ASP A 317 13.82 -5.74 36.85
N THR A 318 13.64 -7.03 37.13
CA THR A 318 13.60 -8.08 36.10
C THR A 318 12.32 -8.01 35.25
N GLU A 319 11.19 -7.69 35.88
CA GLU A 319 9.91 -7.51 35.18
C GLU A 319 9.94 -6.21 34.38
N MET A 320 10.47 -5.13 34.94
CA MET A 320 10.67 -3.86 34.24
C MET A 320 11.52 -4.05 32.98
N THR A 321 12.64 -4.78 33.10
CA THR A 321 13.50 -5.11 31.95
C THR A 321 12.76 -5.99 30.92
N THR A 322 11.90 -6.91 31.37
CA THR A 322 11.10 -7.76 30.47
C THR A 322 10.11 -6.92 29.67
N ILE A 323 9.40 -6.01 30.34
CA ILE A 323 8.42 -5.10 29.71
C ILE A 323 9.11 -4.16 28.73
N ASN A 324 10.25 -3.60 29.12
CA ASN A 324 11.03 -2.68 28.28
C ASN A 324 11.60 -3.36 27.02
N ASN A 325 11.76 -4.68 27.03
CA ASN A 325 12.21 -5.46 25.87
C ASN A 325 11.07 -5.90 24.94
N ILE A 326 9.81 -5.58 25.26
CA ILE A 326 8.68 -5.87 24.36
C ILE A 326 8.80 -5.00 23.10
N ASN A 327 8.71 -5.63 21.94
CA ASN A 327 8.77 -4.91 20.67
C ASN A 327 7.61 -3.90 20.56
N GLY A 328 7.94 -2.61 20.46
CA GLY A 328 7.00 -1.49 20.44
C GLY A 328 7.00 -0.66 21.73
N VAL A 329 7.64 -1.14 22.81
CA VAL A 329 7.92 -0.33 24.01
C VAL A 329 9.21 0.45 23.81
N VAL A 330 9.15 1.76 24.03
CA VAL A 330 10.26 2.71 23.92
C VAL A 330 10.99 2.83 25.26
N SER A 331 10.21 3.00 26.33
CA SER A 331 10.71 3.02 27.70
C SER A 331 9.59 2.75 28.71
N THR A 332 9.93 2.70 29.99
CA THR A 332 8.98 2.49 31.09
C THR A 332 9.11 3.57 32.14
N ILE A 333 7.97 4.02 32.68
CA ILE A 333 7.89 4.93 33.82
C ILE A 333 7.41 4.12 35.03
N ASN A 334 8.16 4.20 36.13
CA ASN A 334 7.88 3.43 37.35
C ASN A 334 6.60 3.90 38.05
N TYR A 335 6.32 5.19 38.06
CA TYR A 335 5.19 5.74 38.82
C TYR A 335 4.20 6.41 37.88
N ASP A 336 3.16 5.67 37.47
CA ASP A 336 2.20 6.16 36.48
C ASP A 336 1.38 7.37 36.98
N PHE A 337 1.12 7.47 38.28
CA PHE A 337 0.36 8.59 38.86
C PHE A 337 1.01 9.96 38.57
N LEU A 338 2.33 10.01 38.36
CA LEU A 338 3.05 11.22 37.96
C LEU A 338 2.50 11.79 36.64
N LEU A 339 2.07 10.93 35.72
CA LEU A 339 1.55 11.34 34.41
C LEU A 339 0.14 11.91 34.50
N ASP A 340 -0.64 11.57 35.52
CA ASP A 340 -1.97 12.16 35.72
C ASP A 340 -1.92 13.54 36.38
N LYS A 341 -0.73 14.01 36.74
CA LYS A 341 -0.51 15.34 37.29
C LYS A 341 -0.21 16.37 36.19
N ASP A 342 -0.93 17.49 36.25
CA ASP A 342 -0.61 18.67 35.46
C ASP A 342 0.50 19.46 36.15
N ILE A 343 1.49 19.91 35.37
CA ILE A 343 2.45 20.93 35.80
C ILE A 343 2.01 22.29 35.33
N TYR A 344 2.45 23.32 36.04
CA TYR A 344 2.25 24.68 35.61
C TYR A 344 3.58 25.37 35.32
N VAL A 345 3.58 26.20 34.29
CA VAL A 345 4.68 27.09 33.93
C VAL A 345 4.29 28.49 34.34
N MET A 346 5.11 29.12 35.18
CA MET A 346 4.91 30.51 35.58
C MET A 346 5.34 31.43 34.45
N ASN A 347 4.49 32.41 34.12
CA ASN A 347 4.80 33.43 33.12
C ASN A 347 5.36 34.67 33.82
N ASP A 348 6.53 35.15 33.38
CA ASP A 348 7.28 36.28 33.97
C ASP A 348 6.62 37.67 33.83
N TYR A 349 5.33 37.76 33.49
CA TYR A 349 4.70 39.02 33.14
C TYR A 349 3.45 39.31 33.96
N ASP A 350 3.54 40.40 34.74
CA ASP A 350 2.49 41.27 35.28
C ASP A 350 1.32 40.66 36.07
N TRP A 351 0.82 41.46 37.00
CA TRP A 351 -0.33 41.14 37.84
C TRP A 351 -1.54 40.70 37.02
N GLY A 352 -1.95 39.42 37.17
CA GLY A 352 -3.18 38.87 36.59
C GLY A 352 -3.02 37.84 35.49
N THR A 353 -1.80 37.42 35.15
CA THR A 353 -1.57 36.36 34.16
C THR A 353 -1.67 34.97 34.81
N TYR A 354 -2.66 34.17 34.40
CA TYR A 354 -2.83 32.80 34.89
C TYR A 354 -1.67 31.92 34.41
N PRO A 355 -1.21 30.95 35.23
CA PRO A 355 -0.18 30.01 34.82
C PRO A 355 -0.65 29.15 33.63
N SER A 356 0.29 28.72 32.80
CA SER A 356 0.02 27.77 31.72
C SER A 356 0.14 26.34 32.23
N TYR A 357 -0.91 25.54 32.07
CA TYR A 357 -0.93 24.13 32.50
C TYR A 357 -0.55 23.19 31.35
N TYR A 358 0.28 22.19 31.68
CA TYR A 358 0.75 21.17 30.76
C TYR A 358 0.66 19.79 31.40
N LYS A 359 0.23 18.81 30.62
CA LYS A 359 0.27 17.39 31.04
C LYS A 359 1.68 16.85 30.93
N LEU A 360 2.09 16.06 31.90
CA LEU A 360 3.44 15.48 31.92
C LEU A 360 3.59 14.35 30.91
N MET A 361 4.76 14.29 30.26
CA MET A 361 5.14 13.17 29.41
C MET A 361 6.66 12.99 29.40
N SER A 362 7.15 11.78 29.12
CA SER A 362 8.59 11.59 28.89
C SER A 362 9.00 12.05 27.50
N GLY A 363 10.11 12.77 27.40
CA GLY A 363 10.74 13.15 26.15
C GLY A 363 11.26 11.98 25.31
N GLU A 364 11.33 10.77 25.87
CA GLU A 364 11.70 9.57 25.11
C GLU A 364 10.67 9.21 24.03
N VAL A 365 9.42 9.67 24.15
CA VAL A 365 8.40 9.44 23.11
C VAL A 365 8.53 10.37 21.90
N LEU A 366 9.32 11.45 22.01
CA LEU A 366 9.45 12.45 20.95
C LEU A 366 10.33 11.94 19.80
N ASP A 367 9.76 11.83 18.60
CA ASP A 367 10.52 11.66 17.37
C ASP A 367 10.79 13.01 16.64
N LYS A 368 11.55 12.96 15.54
CA LYS A 368 11.90 14.15 14.76
C LYS A 368 10.67 14.85 14.15
N PHE A 369 9.61 14.11 13.87
CA PHE A 369 8.37 14.62 13.29
C PHE A 369 7.40 15.18 14.34
N ASP A 370 7.57 14.80 15.60
CA ASP A 370 6.80 15.32 16.73
C ASP A 370 7.25 16.73 17.13
N LEU A 371 8.53 17.05 16.91
CA LEU A 371 9.10 18.37 17.17
C LEU A 371 8.77 19.37 16.05
N TYR A 372 8.13 20.48 16.41
CA TYR A 372 8.02 21.66 15.55
C TYR A 372 9.37 22.35 15.37
N LYS A 373 10.14 22.48 16.47
CA LYS A 373 11.46 23.12 16.49
C LYS A 373 12.26 22.65 17.71
N GLY A 374 13.59 22.55 17.58
CA GLY A 374 14.47 22.19 18.69
C GLY A 374 14.81 20.71 18.71
N ARG A 375 15.08 20.17 19.90
CA ARG A 375 15.44 18.77 20.15
C ARG A 375 14.71 18.23 21.39
N ALA A 376 14.70 16.92 21.57
CA ALA A 376 14.24 16.31 22.81
C ALA A 376 15.16 16.69 24.00
N PRO A 377 14.64 16.66 25.24
CA PRO A 377 15.44 16.85 26.46
C PRO A 377 16.57 15.82 26.55
N ALA A 378 17.79 16.30 26.76
CA ALA A 378 18.99 15.48 26.95
C ALA A 378 19.47 15.45 28.41
N ASN A 379 19.00 16.38 29.23
CA ASN A 379 19.35 16.52 30.65
C ASN A 379 18.09 16.73 31.49
N ILE A 380 18.18 16.42 32.79
CA ILE A 380 17.05 16.51 33.72
C ILE A 380 16.44 17.91 33.85
N ASN A 381 17.22 18.99 33.66
CA ASN A 381 16.75 20.37 33.75
C ASN A 381 16.29 20.95 32.38
N GLU A 382 16.05 20.11 31.39
CA GLU A 382 15.59 20.52 30.07
C GLU A 382 14.14 20.09 29.85
N ILE A 383 13.38 20.91 29.14
CA ILE A 383 11.96 20.68 28.86
C ILE A 383 11.62 20.98 27.40
N VAL A 384 10.69 20.21 26.84
CA VAL A 384 10.02 20.53 25.58
C VAL A 384 8.55 20.73 25.88
N ILE A 385 7.98 21.87 25.46
CA ILE A 385 6.55 22.16 25.67
C ILE A 385 5.80 22.21 24.34
N THR A 386 4.51 21.90 24.35
CA THR A 386 3.65 22.15 23.19
C THR A 386 3.67 23.64 22.85
N ARG A 387 3.69 23.96 21.56
CA ARG A 387 3.83 25.33 21.05
C ARG A 387 2.88 26.34 21.72
N THR A 388 3.45 27.34 22.38
CA THR A 388 2.77 28.59 22.76
C THR A 388 3.47 29.79 22.08
N ASN A 389 2.79 30.93 21.98
CA ASN A 389 3.39 32.14 21.39
C ASN A 389 4.25 32.92 22.40
N GLU A 390 4.41 32.41 23.62
CA GLU A 390 4.90 33.16 24.78
C GLU A 390 6.39 32.91 25.06
N HIS A 391 6.93 31.75 24.68
CA HIS A 391 8.31 31.35 24.98
C HIS A 391 9.17 31.11 23.73
N LYS A 392 10.50 31.09 23.92
CA LYS A 392 11.52 30.77 22.93
C LYS A 392 12.44 29.65 23.42
N ILE A 393 13.13 29.01 22.47
CA ILE A 393 14.16 28.02 22.80
C ILE A 393 15.32 28.74 23.49
N GLY A 394 15.75 28.21 24.63
CA GLY A 394 16.76 28.78 25.52
C GLY A 394 16.20 29.64 26.66
N ASP A 395 14.87 29.85 26.72
CA ASP A 395 14.26 30.51 27.86
C ASP A 395 14.30 29.59 29.09
N MET A 396 14.61 30.16 30.26
CA MET A 396 14.51 29.48 31.55
C MET A 396 13.10 29.74 32.10
N ILE A 397 12.39 28.67 32.46
CA ILE A 397 11.04 28.76 33.02
C ILE A 397 10.97 28.09 34.38
N GLN A 398 10.19 28.70 35.28
CA GLN A 398 9.85 28.08 36.57
C GLN A 398 8.67 27.13 36.38
N VAL A 399 8.90 25.87 36.69
CA VAL A 399 7.90 24.81 36.66
C VAL A 399 7.53 24.47 38.10
N GLY A 400 6.23 24.51 38.38
CA GLY A 400 5.69 24.06 39.65
C GLY A 400 4.71 22.90 39.49
N TYR A 401 4.53 22.19 40.59
CA TYR A 401 3.89 20.87 40.63
C TYR A 401 2.59 20.86 41.45
N ASN A 402 2.12 22.01 41.95
CA ASN A 402 1.00 22.08 42.89
C ASN A 402 -0.32 22.58 42.28
N GLN A 403 -1.45 22.31 42.95
CA GLN A 403 -2.79 22.56 42.40
C GLN A 403 -3.17 24.04 42.19
N TRP A 404 -2.62 25.03 42.89
CA TRP A 404 -2.90 26.46 42.63
C TRP A 404 -1.74 27.38 43.07
N PRO A 405 -1.32 28.34 42.23
CA PRO A 405 -0.53 29.49 42.66
C PRO A 405 -1.45 30.53 43.30
N ASP A 406 -2.07 30.18 44.43
CA ASP A 406 -2.81 31.17 45.21
C ASP A 406 -1.80 31.99 46.04
N GLU A 407 -1.65 33.25 45.60
CA GLU A 407 -0.86 34.35 46.14
C GLU A 407 0.66 34.31 45.91
N ILE A 408 1.07 35.22 45.02
CA ILE A 408 2.41 35.62 44.54
C ILE A 408 3.41 36.05 45.65
N TYR A 409 3.14 35.76 46.93
CA TYR A 409 3.92 36.29 48.05
C TYR A 409 4.42 35.25 49.08
N HIS A 410 4.21 33.96 48.88
CA HIS A 410 4.47 32.99 49.95
C HIS A 410 5.49 31.94 49.55
N GLU A 411 6.65 31.92 50.23
CA GLU A 411 7.68 30.87 50.20
C GLU A 411 7.16 29.57 50.85
N SER A 412 6.00 29.06 50.43
CA SER A 412 5.50 27.78 50.92
C SER A 412 6.20 26.63 50.19
N SER A 413 7.28 26.13 50.80
CA SER A 413 7.69 24.71 50.92
C SER A 413 7.62 23.73 49.73
N TYR A 414 7.44 24.17 48.48
CA TYR A 414 7.47 23.28 47.30
C TYR A 414 8.30 23.88 46.15
N VAL A 415 9.28 23.11 45.67
CA VAL A 415 10.38 23.58 44.82
C VAL A 415 9.88 23.95 43.41
N ASN A 416 9.77 25.26 43.12
CA ASN A 416 9.82 25.73 41.74
C ASN A 416 11.22 25.40 41.20
N LYS A 417 11.33 24.41 40.31
CA LYS A 417 12.58 24.10 39.61
C LYS A 417 12.63 24.87 38.29
N GLU A 418 13.80 25.38 37.95
CA GLU A 418 14.02 26.05 36.68
C GLU A 418 14.40 25.04 35.59
N TYR A 419 13.74 25.15 34.44
CA TYR A 419 13.98 24.31 33.27
C TYR A 419 14.31 25.16 32.04
N GLU A 420 15.28 24.72 31.25
CA GLU A 420 15.60 25.32 29.95
C GLU A 420 14.68 24.73 28.86
N ILE A 421 13.98 25.58 28.11
CA ILE A 421 13.20 25.15 26.95
C ILE A 421 14.14 24.79 25.80
N VAL A 422 14.25 23.50 25.46
CA VAL A 422 15.12 23.01 24.37
C VAL A 422 14.38 22.72 23.05
N GLY A 423 13.05 22.80 23.07
CA GLY A 423 12.22 22.58 21.90
C GLY A 423 10.73 22.82 22.10
N PHE A 424 10.01 22.81 20.98
CA PHE A 424 8.56 22.89 20.92
C PHE A 424 8.00 21.68 20.17
N ALA A 425 7.05 20.99 20.79
CA ALA A 425 6.32 19.89 20.16
C ALA A 425 5.09 20.40 19.39
N ASN A 426 4.69 19.67 18.35
CA ASN A 426 3.40 19.84 17.69
C ASN A 426 2.26 19.50 18.67
N SER A 427 1.06 20.04 18.44
CA SER A 427 -0.12 19.65 19.20
C SER A 427 -0.43 18.17 18.98
N THR A 428 -0.70 17.42 20.05
CA THR A 428 -1.09 16.01 19.96
C THR A 428 -2.51 15.85 19.40
N ALA A 429 -2.90 14.62 19.03
CA ALA A 429 -4.24 14.30 18.55
C ALA A 429 -5.36 14.66 19.55
N SER A 430 -5.05 14.68 20.85
CA SER A 430 -5.97 15.09 21.92
C SER A 430 -6.26 16.60 21.94
N GLY A 431 -5.41 17.42 21.31
CA GLY A 431 -5.48 18.88 21.38
C GLY A 431 -5.01 19.47 22.70
N GLU A 432 -4.44 18.66 23.60
CA GLU A 432 -3.96 19.09 24.92
C GLU A 432 -2.49 19.54 24.88
N ASN A 433 -2.11 20.38 25.83
CA ASN A 433 -0.75 20.86 26.00
C ASN A 433 0.06 19.86 26.83
N TYR A 434 1.24 19.50 26.35
CA TYR A 434 2.15 18.58 27.01
C TYR A 434 3.48 19.24 27.32
N ALA A 435 4.07 18.81 28.43
CA ALA A 435 5.43 19.09 28.85
C ALA A 435 6.21 17.78 28.86
N TYR A 436 7.18 17.69 27.97
CA TYR A 436 8.04 16.53 27.79
C TYR A 436 9.32 16.73 28.61
N MET A 437 9.48 15.91 29.64
CA MET A 437 10.58 15.94 30.60
C MET A 437 11.61 14.86 30.27
N HIS A 438 12.85 15.03 30.70
CA HIS A 438 13.84 13.94 30.63
C HIS A 438 13.40 12.74 31.47
N LYS A 439 13.76 11.52 31.06
CA LYS A 439 13.32 10.29 31.76
C LYS A 439 13.67 10.23 33.25
N ASP A 440 14.82 10.79 33.62
CA ASP A 440 15.30 10.78 35.01
C ASP A 440 14.43 11.65 35.94
N PHE A 441 13.64 12.58 35.39
CA PHE A 441 12.64 13.34 36.14
C PHE A 441 11.63 12.41 36.84
N PHE A 442 11.22 11.32 36.17
CA PHE A 442 10.25 10.37 36.72
C PHE A 442 10.84 9.42 37.77
N ASN A 443 12.14 9.53 38.05
CA ASN A 443 12.86 8.78 39.08
C ASN A 443 13.39 9.70 40.20
N ASP A 444 13.09 11.00 40.18
CA ASP A 444 13.49 11.94 41.22
C ASP A 444 12.59 11.73 42.45
N GLN A 445 13.16 11.18 43.52
CA GLN A 445 12.42 10.82 44.74
C GLN A 445 11.69 12.03 45.36
N LEU A 446 12.28 13.23 45.25
CA LEU A 446 11.67 14.45 45.77
C LEU A 446 10.39 14.79 44.99
N VAL A 447 10.40 14.61 43.67
CA VAL A 447 9.21 14.81 42.82
C VAL A 447 8.15 13.76 43.13
N ILE A 448 8.57 12.49 43.26
CA ILE A 448 7.69 11.35 43.56
C ILE A 448 6.94 11.59 44.89
N ASN A 449 7.67 11.84 45.97
CA ASN A 449 7.10 12.01 47.31
C ASN A 449 6.19 13.23 47.40
N GLN A 450 6.52 14.30 46.68
CA GLN A 450 5.68 15.52 46.64
C GLN A 450 4.37 15.29 45.92
N VAL A 451 4.42 14.72 44.70
CA VAL A 451 3.20 14.44 43.92
C VAL A 451 2.33 13.43 44.65
N LEU A 452 2.94 12.39 45.23
CA LEU A 452 2.26 11.41 46.06
C LEU A 452 1.58 12.07 47.26
N GLY A 453 2.29 12.95 47.97
CA GLY A 453 1.76 13.64 49.13
C GLY A 453 0.49 14.45 48.83
N GLU A 454 0.32 14.98 47.62
CA GLU A 454 -0.94 15.63 47.22
C GLU A 454 -2.11 14.66 47.04
N PHE A 455 -1.83 13.40 46.68
CA PHE A 455 -2.83 12.33 46.62
C PHE A 455 -3.09 11.70 48.00
N SER A 456 -2.17 11.87 48.95
CA SER A 456 -2.27 11.39 50.33
C SER A 456 -3.17 12.27 51.22
N ARG A 457 -3.88 11.61 52.16
CA ARG A 457 -4.41 12.25 53.37
C ARG A 457 -3.58 11.84 54.57
N TYR A 458 -3.32 12.79 55.46
CA TYR A 458 -2.54 12.56 56.65
C TYR A 458 -3.40 12.65 57.89
N PHE A 459 -3.05 11.85 58.90
CA PHE A 459 -3.78 11.72 60.15
C PHE A 459 -2.80 11.65 61.31
N ILE A 460 -3.06 12.43 62.36
CA ILE A 460 -2.39 12.21 63.66
C ILE A 460 -3.27 11.27 64.49
N ILE A 461 -2.65 10.23 65.02
CA ILE A 461 -3.30 9.19 65.82
C ILE A 461 -2.71 9.21 67.23
N TYR A 462 -3.58 9.10 68.23
CA TYR A 462 -3.22 8.90 69.63
C TYR A 462 -4.14 7.84 70.24
N ASP A 463 -3.55 6.84 70.91
CA ASP A 463 -4.30 5.74 71.54
C ASP A 463 -5.36 5.12 70.60
N ASP A 464 -4.94 4.75 69.38
CA ASP A 464 -5.76 4.21 68.29
C ASP A 464 -6.90 5.12 67.76
N ASN A 465 -6.97 6.39 68.17
CA ASN A 465 -7.97 7.34 67.72
C ASN A 465 -7.38 8.39 66.77
N ILE A 466 -8.06 8.65 65.65
CA ILE A 466 -7.73 9.76 64.74
C ILE A 466 -8.10 11.07 65.42
N ILE A 467 -7.09 11.91 65.67
CA ILE A 467 -7.25 13.23 66.29
C ILE A 467 -7.70 14.24 65.23
N ASN A 468 -7.03 14.24 64.07
CA ASN A 468 -7.28 15.19 62.99
C ASN A 468 -6.89 14.61 61.63
N ASP A 469 -7.39 15.21 60.54
CA ASP A 469 -6.96 14.93 59.17
C ASP A 469 -6.54 16.21 58.44
N PHE A 470 -5.52 16.09 57.59
CA PHE A 470 -4.98 17.22 56.82
C PHE A 470 -4.36 16.73 55.51
N ARG A 471 -3.95 17.69 54.67
CA ARG A 471 -3.33 17.45 53.36
C ARG A 471 -1.84 17.77 53.42
N SER A 472 -1.10 17.37 52.39
CA SER A 472 0.34 17.62 52.31
C SER A 472 0.72 19.09 52.51
N ASN A 473 -0.08 20.02 51.98
CA ASN A 473 0.16 21.47 52.10
C ASN A 473 0.10 22.01 53.55
N SER A 474 -0.29 21.20 54.53
CA SER A 474 -0.16 21.54 55.95
C SER A 474 1.26 21.30 56.50
N PHE A 475 2.16 20.65 55.75
CA PHE A 475 3.55 20.44 56.19
C PHE A 475 4.49 21.56 55.74
N ILE A 476 5.42 21.90 56.63
CA ILE A 476 6.57 22.76 56.40
C ILE A 476 7.81 21.89 56.56
N ILE A 477 8.65 21.84 55.53
CA ILE A 477 9.93 21.13 55.61
C ILE A 477 10.94 22.01 56.36
N ASP A 478 11.42 21.51 57.50
CA ASP A 478 12.39 22.16 58.36
C ASP A 478 13.48 21.13 58.74
N GLU A 479 14.66 21.28 58.14
CA GLU A 479 15.79 20.36 58.33
C GLU A 479 16.43 20.45 59.73
N ASP A 480 16.10 21.48 60.51
CA ASP A 480 16.57 21.63 61.88
C ASP A 480 15.82 20.70 62.86
N ILE A 481 14.74 20.06 62.41
CA ILE A 481 13.94 19.12 63.20
C ILE A 481 14.52 17.69 63.11
N PRO A 482 14.69 16.97 64.24
CA PRO A 482 15.15 15.58 64.23
C PRO A 482 14.20 14.61 63.51
N ASP A 483 14.73 13.44 63.13
CA ASP A 483 13.93 12.36 62.55
C ASP A 483 12.80 11.94 63.50
N ASN A 484 11.60 11.77 62.96
CA ASN A 484 10.39 11.37 63.69
C ASN A 484 9.95 12.38 64.77
N GLU A 485 10.45 13.61 64.74
CA GLU A 485 9.96 14.70 65.57
C GLU A 485 9.16 15.69 64.71
N VAL A 486 8.13 16.28 65.30
CA VAL A 486 7.27 17.26 64.64
C VAL A 486 7.06 18.46 65.55
N HIS A 487 7.07 19.66 64.99
CA HIS A 487 6.58 20.85 65.68
C HIS A 487 5.21 21.21 65.15
N ILE A 488 4.28 21.61 66.02
CA ILE A 488 2.93 22.01 65.60
C ILE A 488 2.68 23.49 65.85
N SER A 489 1.86 24.11 65.01
CA SER A 489 1.51 25.52 65.15
C SER A 489 0.58 25.72 66.35
N ALA A 490 0.95 26.61 67.26
CA ALA A 490 0.14 26.95 68.44
C ALA A 490 -1.18 27.69 68.08
N ARG A 491 -1.30 28.21 66.85
CA ARG A 491 -2.55 28.81 66.34
C ARG A 491 -3.51 27.81 65.71
N ASN A 492 -3.07 26.57 65.48
CA ASN A 492 -3.85 25.63 64.71
C ASN A 492 -4.97 24.98 65.53
N TYR A 493 -6.06 24.65 64.86
CA TYR A 493 -7.14 23.82 65.41
C TYR A 493 -6.61 22.49 65.97
N LEU A 494 -5.61 21.90 65.32
CA LEU A 494 -4.88 20.70 65.72
C LEU A 494 -4.28 20.82 67.13
N PHE A 495 -3.60 21.92 67.45
CA PHE A 495 -3.04 22.14 68.79
C PHE A 495 -4.13 22.13 69.87
N ASN A 496 -5.23 22.84 69.62
CA ASN A 496 -6.38 22.89 70.53
C ASN A 496 -7.08 21.52 70.68
N GLN A 497 -7.19 20.76 69.59
CA GLN A 497 -7.77 19.42 69.62
C GLN A 497 -6.92 18.45 70.43
N ILE A 498 -5.60 18.42 70.18
CA ILE A 498 -4.67 17.55 70.92
C ILE A 498 -4.70 17.89 72.41
N ALA A 499 -4.62 19.18 72.77
CA ALA A 499 -4.70 19.63 74.17
C ALA A 499 -6.02 19.22 74.85
N SER A 500 -7.15 19.37 74.15
CA SER A 500 -8.47 18.97 74.65
C SER A 500 -8.59 17.46 74.88
N ILE A 501 -8.11 16.64 73.93
CA ILE A 501 -8.14 15.17 74.03
C ILE A 501 -7.28 14.68 75.21
N LEU A 502 -6.16 15.35 75.46
CA LEU A 502 -5.22 14.99 76.52
C LEU A 502 -5.53 15.64 77.88
N ASP A 503 -6.62 16.41 77.99
CA ASP A 503 -7.00 17.18 79.18
C ASP A 503 -5.87 18.11 79.70
N ILE A 504 -5.17 18.75 78.77
CA ILE A 504 -4.07 19.68 79.04
C ILE A 504 -4.61 21.11 79.10
N ASP A 505 -4.38 21.81 80.22
CA ASP A 505 -4.74 23.21 80.38
C ASP A 505 -3.79 24.12 79.59
N ILE A 506 -4.31 24.68 78.49
CA ILE A 506 -3.62 25.62 77.61
C ILE A 506 -4.08 27.08 77.79
N SER A 507 -4.85 27.38 78.84
CA SER A 507 -5.41 28.74 79.08
C SER A 507 -4.37 29.84 79.27
N GLY A 508 -3.11 29.47 79.56
CA GLY A 508 -1.97 30.38 79.68
C GLY A 508 -1.17 30.64 78.39
N ILE A 509 -1.61 30.09 77.26
CA ILE A 509 -0.98 30.26 75.95
C ILE A 509 -1.91 31.10 75.07
N ASP A 510 -1.54 32.33 74.74
CA ASP A 510 -2.21 33.13 73.71
C ASP A 510 -1.35 33.14 72.43
N PRO A 511 -1.67 32.30 71.45
CA PRO A 511 -0.85 32.15 70.25
C PRO A 511 -0.93 33.39 69.33
N TYR A 512 -1.76 34.38 69.65
CA TYR A 512 -1.81 35.67 68.97
C TYR A 512 -0.92 36.74 69.61
N ILE A 513 -0.44 36.53 70.84
CA ILE A 513 0.30 37.52 71.64
C ILE A 513 1.68 37.00 72.09
N ASP A 514 1.82 35.70 72.35
CA ASP A 514 3.07 35.09 72.84
C ASP A 514 4.04 34.83 71.69
N ASP A 515 5.12 35.62 71.61
CA ASP A 515 6.21 35.43 70.62
C ASP A 515 7.26 34.39 71.09
N ASP A 516 7.30 34.05 72.38
CA ASP A 516 8.23 33.07 72.96
C ASP A 516 7.45 31.88 73.55
N LEU A 517 7.49 30.76 72.84
CA LEU A 517 6.87 29.49 73.24
C LEU A 517 7.86 28.50 73.87
N SER A 518 9.09 28.92 74.20
CA SER A 518 10.14 28.02 74.71
C SER A 518 9.74 27.26 75.98
N GLY A 519 8.92 27.86 76.85
CA GLY A 519 8.41 27.22 78.07
C GLY A 519 7.33 26.16 77.86
N TYR A 520 6.88 25.97 76.61
CA TYR A 520 5.74 25.11 76.25
C TYR A 520 6.09 24.03 75.21
N GLN A 521 7.38 23.86 74.89
CA GLN A 521 7.85 22.89 73.89
C GLN A 521 7.61 21.44 74.33
N ASP A 522 7.69 21.17 75.63
CA ASP A 522 7.59 19.81 76.19
C ASP A 522 6.16 19.38 76.56
N ILE A 523 5.12 20.17 76.25
CA ILE A 523 3.72 19.87 76.66
C ILE A 523 3.28 18.47 76.21
N PHE A 524 3.79 18.00 75.07
CA PHE A 524 3.45 16.72 74.48
C PHE A 524 4.62 15.71 74.47
N ALA A 525 5.78 16.04 75.07
CA ALA A 525 7.02 15.26 74.93
C ALA A 525 6.95 13.84 75.52
N ASP A 526 6.10 13.63 76.53
CA ASP A 526 5.87 12.33 77.19
C ASP A 526 4.75 11.50 76.54
N LYS A 527 4.25 11.91 75.37
CA LYS A 527 3.16 11.25 74.64
C LYS A 527 3.66 10.68 73.33
N ASP A 528 3.29 9.44 73.06
CA ASP A 528 3.59 8.78 71.79
C ASP A 528 2.42 8.97 70.83
N PHE A 529 2.69 9.54 69.66
CA PHE A 529 1.73 9.73 68.59
C PHE A 529 2.15 8.91 67.37
N GLU A 530 1.20 8.57 66.52
CA GLU A 530 1.50 8.05 65.19
C GLU A 530 1.05 9.07 64.14
N LEU A 531 1.84 9.20 63.08
CA LEU A 531 1.46 9.94 61.88
C LEU A 531 1.21 8.92 60.78
N LEU A 532 -0.02 8.90 60.28
CA LEU A 532 -0.49 8.03 59.22
C LEU A 532 -0.68 8.84 57.95
N SER A 533 -0.08 8.40 56.85
CA SER A 533 -0.39 8.79 55.48
C SER A 533 -1.26 7.71 54.84
N ARG A 534 -2.31 8.11 54.14
CA ARG A 534 -3.25 7.21 53.46
C ARG A 534 -3.49 7.71 52.05
N THR A 535 -3.22 6.85 51.07
CA THR A 535 -3.58 7.06 49.67
C THR A 535 -4.82 6.21 49.32
N SER A 536 -5.17 6.14 48.03
CA SER A 536 -6.20 5.20 47.58
C SER A 536 -5.71 3.73 47.59
N PHE A 537 -4.43 3.50 47.88
CA PHE A 537 -3.76 2.22 47.65
C PHE A 537 -3.00 1.72 48.89
N GLU A 538 -2.32 2.59 49.63
CA GLU A 538 -1.50 2.22 50.79
C GLU A 538 -1.71 3.16 51.99
N ASP A 539 -1.46 2.60 53.17
CA ASP A 539 -1.45 3.27 54.47
C ASP A 539 -0.02 3.15 55.03
N ASP A 540 0.70 4.26 55.13
CA ASP A 540 2.05 4.34 55.71
C ASP A 540 1.98 5.04 57.06
N LYS A 541 2.53 4.41 58.10
CA LYS A 541 2.55 5.00 59.45
C LYS A 541 3.96 5.06 60.02
N THR A 542 4.23 6.13 60.75
CA THR A 542 5.45 6.26 61.54
C THR A 542 5.13 6.80 62.93
N ASP A 543 5.85 6.32 63.93
CA ASP A 543 5.81 6.89 65.26
C ASP A 543 6.43 8.28 65.22
N ILE A 544 5.77 9.26 65.85
CA ILE A 544 6.25 10.64 65.94
C ILE A 544 6.19 11.17 67.36
N LYS A 545 7.05 12.13 67.66
CA LYS A 545 6.98 12.94 68.88
C LYS A 545 6.70 14.38 68.56
N ILE A 546 5.77 14.97 69.29
CA ILE A 546 5.50 16.41 69.21
C ILE A 546 6.41 17.10 70.23
N THR A 547 7.53 17.68 69.76
CA THR A 547 8.62 18.18 70.61
C THR A 547 8.75 19.69 70.64
N GLY A 548 7.91 20.40 69.88
CA GLY A 548 7.96 21.86 69.84
C GLY A 548 6.69 22.50 69.32
N LEU A 549 6.55 23.79 69.64
CA LEU A 549 5.49 24.66 69.17
C LEU A 549 6.10 25.86 68.44
N PHE A 550 5.43 26.30 67.37
CA PHE A 550 5.82 27.51 66.64
C PHE A 550 4.66 28.49 66.45
N THR A 551 5.00 29.77 66.31
CA THR A 551 4.07 30.91 66.16
C THR A 551 4.01 31.39 64.70
N TYR A 552 3.25 32.45 64.45
CA TYR A 552 2.82 33.00 63.15
C TYR A 552 3.91 33.48 62.17
N GLN A 553 5.19 33.33 62.46
CA GLN A 553 6.23 33.79 61.53
C GLN A 553 6.31 32.94 60.25
N ASP A 554 5.81 31.70 60.27
CA ASP A 554 5.76 30.81 59.11
C ASP A 554 4.33 30.71 58.56
N LYS A 555 4.02 31.54 57.56
CA LYS A 555 2.65 31.84 57.12
C LYS A 555 1.95 30.77 56.28
N ASN A 556 2.46 29.55 56.14
CA ASN A 556 1.73 28.46 55.47
C ASN A 556 2.21 27.10 55.98
N GLY A 557 1.39 26.47 56.80
CA GLY A 557 1.59 25.11 57.30
C GLY A 557 1.42 25.00 58.81
N ASP A 558 0.89 23.86 59.21
CA ASP A 558 0.41 23.60 60.57
C ASP A 558 1.38 22.72 61.35
N ILE A 559 2.28 22.03 60.63
CA ILE A 559 3.21 21.04 61.15
C ILE A 559 4.55 21.23 60.46
N LYS A 560 5.62 21.41 61.23
CA LYS A 560 6.99 21.35 60.73
C LYS A 560 7.56 19.95 60.96
N ILE A 561 8.16 19.39 59.92
CA ILE A 561 8.84 18.09 59.94
C ILE A 561 10.08 18.16 59.04
N ASN A 562 11.04 17.26 59.25
CA ASN A 562 12.17 17.15 58.32
C ASN A 562 11.81 16.35 57.06
N GLN A 563 12.62 16.49 56.00
CA GLN A 563 12.36 15.84 54.71
C GLN A 563 12.35 14.32 54.83
N LYS A 564 13.24 13.75 55.64
CA LYS A 564 13.35 12.29 55.81
C LYS A 564 12.09 11.67 56.43
N THR A 565 11.48 12.34 57.40
CA THR A 565 10.23 11.91 58.03
C THR A 565 9.06 12.07 57.05
N PHE A 566 9.03 13.15 56.26
CA PHE A 566 8.04 13.32 55.19
C PHE A 566 8.15 12.22 54.11
N ASP A 567 9.37 11.84 53.75
CA ASP A 567 9.65 10.79 52.77
C ASP A 567 9.19 9.41 53.26
N LEU A 568 9.37 9.11 54.56
CA LEU A 568 8.88 7.86 55.16
C LEU A 568 7.35 7.73 55.11
N LEU A 569 6.63 8.84 55.17
CA LEU A 569 5.16 8.90 55.08
C LEU A 569 4.65 8.85 53.64
N ASN A 570 5.53 9.03 52.66
CA ASN A 570 5.18 9.08 51.24
C ASN A 570 6.03 8.07 50.47
N ASN A 571 6.06 6.84 50.94
CA ASN A 571 6.82 5.77 50.33
C ASN A 571 5.88 4.77 49.66
N GLU A 572 5.42 5.10 48.45
CA GLU A 572 4.51 4.22 47.72
C GLU A 572 5.25 3.13 46.94
N LYS A 573 4.70 1.92 47.02
CA LYS A 573 5.15 0.80 46.21
C LYS A 573 4.86 0.99 44.73
N ASN A 574 5.75 0.49 43.89
CA ASN A 574 5.55 0.51 42.44
C ASN A 574 4.59 -0.61 41.98
N TYR A 575 3.28 -0.42 42.14
CA TYR A 575 2.25 -1.39 41.68
C TYR A 575 1.60 -1.01 40.33
N GLN A 576 1.84 0.21 39.83
CA GLN A 576 1.29 0.74 38.58
C GLN A 576 2.35 1.51 37.79
N ILE A 577 2.77 0.93 36.66
CA ILE A 577 3.76 1.52 35.75
C ILE A 577 3.08 2.00 34.47
N THR A 578 3.81 2.82 33.72
CA THR A 578 3.48 3.10 32.32
C THR A 578 4.53 2.50 31.39
N ALA A 579 4.10 1.71 30.42
CA ALA A 579 4.89 1.33 29.26
C ALA A 579 4.66 2.37 28.15
N LEU A 580 5.74 3.06 27.76
CA LEU A 580 5.70 4.07 26.71
C LEU A 580 5.85 3.42 25.35
N ILE A 581 4.96 3.76 24.42
CA ILE A 581 4.99 3.28 23.04
C ILE A 581 5.24 4.44 22.08
N GLN A 582 5.82 4.15 20.91
CA GLN A 582 6.17 5.21 19.96
C GLN A 582 4.94 5.91 19.39
N ASP A 583 3.87 5.17 19.08
CA ASP A 583 2.63 5.71 18.54
C ASP A 583 1.45 4.74 18.77
N THR A 584 0.24 5.18 18.40
CA THR A 584 -1.00 4.39 18.51
C THR A 584 -0.97 3.04 17.81
N TYR A 585 -0.06 2.80 16.87
CA TYR A 585 -0.04 1.58 16.07
C TYR A 585 0.54 0.40 16.85
N ASP A 586 1.53 0.64 17.70
CA ASP A 586 2.13 -0.41 18.53
C ASP A 586 1.26 -0.75 19.75
N SER A 587 0.28 0.09 20.08
CA SER A 587 -0.63 -0.09 21.23
C SER A 587 -1.27 -1.48 21.25
N GLY A 588 -1.89 -1.94 20.15
CA GLY A 588 -2.57 -3.23 20.12
C GLY A 588 -1.62 -4.42 20.31
N LYS A 589 -0.40 -4.35 19.77
CA LYS A 589 0.60 -5.41 19.94
C LYS A 589 1.14 -5.44 21.37
N VAL A 590 1.50 -4.28 21.91
CA VAL A 590 2.03 -4.12 23.26
C VAL A 590 0.99 -4.52 24.30
N VAL A 591 -0.25 -4.06 24.15
CA VAL A 591 -1.37 -4.46 25.02
C VAL A 591 -1.61 -5.97 24.97
N THR A 592 -1.57 -6.60 23.79
CA THR A 592 -1.71 -8.07 23.69
C THR A 592 -0.55 -8.79 24.36
N ALA A 593 0.70 -8.38 24.09
CA ALA A 593 1.90 -8.98 24.67
C ALA A 593 1.93 -8.87 26.20
N LEU A 594 1.54 -7.73 26.76
CA LEU A 594 1.46 -7.51 28.20
C LEU A 594 0.34 -8.33 28.85
N ASN A 595 -0.82 -8.45 28.21
CA ASN A 595 -1.89 -9.34 28.67
C ASN A 595 -1.47 -10.82 28.64
N ASP A 596 -0.73 -11.24 27.60
CA ASP A 596 -0.21 -12.61 27.48
C ASP A 596 0.82 -12.94 28.58
N LEU A 597 1.52 -11.93 29.11
CA LEU A 597 2.41 -12.04 30.27
C LEU A 597 1.67 -12.06 31.61
N GLY A 598 0.34 -11.89 31.61
CA GLY A 598 -0.51 -11.95 32.80
C GLY A 598 -0.70 -10.62 33.53
N TYR A 599 -0.34 -9.49 32.93
CA TYR A 599 -0.59 -8.16 33.49
C TYR A 599 -2.00 -7.65 33.17
N ASN A 600 -2.52 -6.78 34.03
CA ASN A 600 -3.71 -5.99 33.75
C ASN A 600 -3.31 -4.72 32.99
N VAL A 601 -3.79 -4.58 31.75
CA VAL A 601 -3.35 -3.51 30.84
C VAL A 601 -4.50 -2.60 30.47
N VAL A 602 -4.30 -1.29 30.62
CA VAL A 602 -5.23 -0.26 30.16
C VAL A 602 -4.51 0.66 29.18
N TYR A 603 -5.15 0.96 28.06
CA TYR A 603 -4.66 1.94 27.08
C TYR A 603 -5.58 3.17 27.11
N PRO A 604 -5.29 4.20 27.94
CA PRO A 604 -6.19 5.34 28.15
C PRO A 604 -6.65 6.00 26.86
N PHE A 605 -5.73 6.21 25.91
CA PHE A 605 -6.05 6.81 24.62
C PHE A 605 -7.10 6.03 23.83
N GLY A 606 -7.13 4.70 23.95
CA GLY A 606 -8.10 3.82 23.27
C GLY A 606 -9.45 3.66 23.98
N THR A 607 -9.60 4.18 25.21
CA THR A 607 -10.83 4.03 26.00
C THR A 607 -11.88 5.08 25.60
N SER A 608 -12.82 4.69 24.74
CA SER A 608 -13.94 5.56 24.31
C SER A 608 -15.14 5.45 25.26
N GLN A 609 -15.88 6.55 25.44
CA GLN A 609 -17.23 6.48 26.02
C GLN A 609 -18.22 5.91 24.99
N SER A 610 -19.08 5.00 25.46
CA SER A 610 -20.09 4.26 24.71
C SER A 610 -21.16 5.11 24.00
N SER A 611 -21.21 6.43 24.24
CA SER A 611 -22.24 7.34 23.72
C SER A 611 -22.03 7.79 22.25
N GLN A 612 -20.85 7.58 21.66
CA GLN A 612 -20.56 7.95 20.26
C GLN A 612 -20.46 6.77 19.26
N LEU A 613 -20.59 5.51 19.73
CA LEU A 613 -20.47 4.31 18.89
C LEU A 613 -21.38 4.34 17.64
N GLY A 614 -22.60 4.88 17.76
CA GLY A 614 -23.55 4.97 16.64
C GLY A 614 -23.12 5.92 15.52
N LEU A 615 -22.58 7.09 15.84
CA LEU A 615 -22.10 8.06 14.85
C LEU A 615 -20.80 7.58 14.17
N GLY A 616 -19.93 6.91 14.93
CA GLY A 616 -18.71 6.29 14.39
C GLY A 616 -19.01 5.21 13.33
N ILE A 617 -19.97 4.32 13.61
CA ILE A 617 -20.40 3.28 12.65
C ILE A 617 -21.01 3.92 11.39
N ILE A 618 -21.82 4.97 11.53
CA ILE A 618 -22.41 5.68 10.39
C ILE A 618 -21.31 6.31 9.52
N MET A 619 -20.34 7.01 10.11
CA MET A 619 -19.20 7.56 9.37
C MET A 619 -18.36 6.48 8.69
N GLN A 620 -18.15 5.33 9.34
CA GLN A 620 -17.44 4.18 8.75
C GLN A 620 -18.13 3.67 7.47
N ILE A 621 -19.45 3.49 7.53
CA ILE A 621 -20.25 3.04 6.39
C ILE A 621 -20.16 4.09 5.27
N TRP A 622 -20.33 5.37 5.59
CA TRP A 622 -20.25 6.46 4.61
C TRP A 622 -18.89 6.52 3.91
N LEU A 623 -17.78 6.47 4.66
CA LEU A 623 -16.44 6.49 4.09
C LEU A 623 -16.13 5.23 3.26
N SER A 624 -16.65 4.08 3.67
CA SER A 624 -16.54 2.84 2.88
C SER A 624 -17.26 2.97 1.53
N ILE A 625 -18.45 3.60 1.51
CA ILE A 625 -19.18 3.89 0.28
C ILE A 625 -18.37 4.83 -0.62
N ILE A 626 -17.79 5.90 -0.06
CA ILE A 626 -16.94 6.85 -0.82
C ILE A 626 -15.75 6.13 -1.47
N MET A 627 -15.08 5.23 -0.73
CA MET A 627 -13.97 4.43 -1.27
C MET A 627 -14.39 3.51 -2.41
N ILE A 628 -15.58 2.89 -2.32
CA ILE A 628 -16.13 2.06 -3.41
C ILE A 628 -16.46 2.92 -4.64
N VAL A 629 -17.08 4.09 -4.44
CA VAL A 629 -17.39 5.02 -5.53
C VAL A 629 -16.11 5.50 -6.22
N LEU A 630 -15.07 5.83 -5.44
CA LEU A 630 -13.77 6.23 -5.96
C LEU A 630 -13.14 5.13 -6.81
N LEU A 631 -13.20 3.86 -6.37
CA LEU A 631 -12.72 2.70 -7.15
C LEU A 631 -13.42 2.59 -8.51
N VAL A 632 -14.74 2.77 -8.53
CA VAL A 632 -15.53 2.73 -9.77
C VAL A 632 -15.14 3.88 -10.71
N ILE A 633 -15.01 5.10 -10.18
CA ILE A 633 -14.58 6.27 -10.97
C ILE A 633 -13.19 6.04 -11.57
N ILE A 634 -12.23 5.60 -10.74
CA ILE A 634 -10.86 5.31 -11.17
C ILE A 634 -10.86 4.26 -12.28
N TYR A 635 -11.66 3.19 -12.17
CA TYR A 635 -11.81 2.20 -13.22
C TYR A 635 -12.28 2.81 -14.54
N PHE A 636 -13.32 3.67 -14.52
CA PHE A 636 -13.84 4.31 -15.74
C PHE A 636 -12.84 5.29 -16.37
N ILE A 637 -12.15 6.11 -15.56
CA ILE A 637 -11.10 7.02 -16.03
C ILE A 637 -9.96 6.21 -16.66
N THR A 638 -9.49 5.16 -15.97
CA THR A 638 -8.42 4.29 -16.45
C THR A 638 -8.81 3.63 -17.77
N TYR A 639 -10.02 3.10 -17.86
CA TYR A 639 -10.55 2.53 -19.10
C TYR A 639 -10.61 3.58 -20.21
N MET A 640 -11.13 4.77 -19.92
CA MET A 640 -11.24 5.90 -20.86
C MET A 640 -9.90 6.30 -21.45
N VAL A 641 -8.86 6.37 -20.63
CA VAL A 641 -7.51 6.80 -21.03
C VAL A 641 -6.77 5.67 -21.76
N LEU A 642 -6.85 4.44 -21.24
CA LEU A 642 -6.14 3.30 -21.81
C LEU A 642 -6.83 2.68 -23.03
N LYS A 643 -8.11 2.97 -23.30
CA LYS A 643 -8.83 2.40 -24.46
C LYS A 643 -8.12 2.68 -25.79
N ASN A 644 -7.54 3.87 -25.95
CA ASN A 644 -6.84 4.26 -27.17
C ASN A 644 -5.49 3.55 -27.29
N VAL A 645 -4.81 3.35 -26.17
CA VAL A 645 -3.56 2.58 -26.11
C VAL A 645 -3.82 1.13 -26.53
N GLN A 646 -4.91 0.54 -26.03
CA GLN A 646 -5.28 -0.85 -26.34
C GLN A 646 -5.83 -1.00 -27.76
N SER A 647 -6.65 -0.06 -28.25
CA SER A 647 -7.14 -0.10 -29.64
C SER A 647 -6.00 -0.02 -30.65
N SER A 648 -4.93 0.72 -30.33
CA SER A 648 -3.73 0.79 -31.19
C SER A 648 -2.97 -0.54 -31.33
N LYS A 649 -3.27 -1.56 -30.51
CA LYS A 649 -2.72 -2.92 -30.62
C LYS A 649 -3.56 -3.86 -31.48
N ARG A 650 -4.76 -3.44 -31.92
CA ARG A 650 -5.69 -4.27 -32.72
C ARG A 650 -4.99 -4.88 -33.93
N LYS A 651 -4.20 -4.07 -34.67
CA LYS A 651 -3.45 -4.53 -35.85
C LYS A 651 -2.49 -5.68 -35.50
N ASP A 652 -1.70 -5.52 -34.44
CA ASP A 652 -0.75 -6.55 -33.99
C ASP A 652 -1.49 -7.84 -33.64
N TYR A 653 -2.55 -7.76 -32.84
CA TYR A 653 -3.35 -8.94 -32.46
C TYR A 653 -3.95 -9.68 -33.64
N VAL A 654 -4.40 -8.94 -34.67
CA VAL A 654 -4.90 -9.58 -35.88
C VAL A 654 -3.78 -10.31 -36.63
N ILE A 655 -2.56 -9.76 -36.64
CA ILE A 655 -1.38 -10.44 -37.16
C ILE A 655 -1.11 -11.73 -36.37
N PHE A 656 -1.15 -11.71 -35.04
CA PHE A 656 -1.01 -12.93 -34.24
C PHE A 656 -2.06 -13.99 -34.61
N ARG A 657 -3.34 -13.60 -34.79
CA ARG A 657 -4.43 -14.51 -35.20
C ARG A 657 -4.21 -15.10 -36.60
N SER A 658 -3.64 -14.33 -37.52
CA SER A 658 -3.32 -14.81 -38.87
C SER A 658 -2.20 -15.87 -38.86
N ILE A 659 -1.26 -15.75 -37.92
CA ILE A 659 -0.15 -16.69 -37.77
C ILE A 659 -0.61 -17.96 -37.02
N GLY A 660 -1.76 -17.94 -36.36
CA GLY A 660 -2.38 -19.11 -35.71
C GLY A 660 -2.51 -19.01 -34.20
N ALA A 661 -2.31 -17.84 -33.60
CA ALA A 661 -2.67 -17.63 -32.19
C ALA A 661 -4.19 -17.66 -32.01
N THR A 662 -4.68 -18.32 -30.96
CA THR A 662 -6.11 -18.39 -30.68
C THR A 662 -6.59 -17.10 -30.00
N LYS A 663 -7.87 -16.79 -30.11
CA LYS A 663 -8.48 -15.67 -29.37
C LYS A 663 -8.31 -15.84 -27.86
N LYS A 664 -8.38 -17.08 -27.36
CA LYS A 664 -8.16 -17.39 -25.94
C LYS A 664 -6.74 -17.02 -25.48
N ASP A 665 -5.74 -17.38 -26.26
CA ASP A 665 -4.33 -17.07 -25.95
C ASP A 665 -4.09 -15.55 -25.95
N LEU A 666 -4.61 -14.84 -26.94
CA LEU A 666 -4.43 -13.38 -27.05
C LEU A 666 -5.20 -12.59 -26.00
N ASN A 667 -6.36 -13.09 -25.57
CA ASN A 667 -7.06 -12.55 -24.41
C ASN A 667 -6.18 -12.63 -23.15
N LEU A 668 -5.50 -13.77 -22.95
CA LEU A 668 -4.63 -13.96 -21.80
C LEU A 668 -3.36 -13.11 -21.90
N VAL A 669 -2.75 -12.97 -23.09
CA VAL A 669 -1.62 -12.05 -23.31
C VAL A 669 -2.00 -10.63 -22.89
N THR A 670 -3.15 -10.12 -23.35
CA THR A 670 -3.63 -8.77 -22.98
C THR A 670 -3.78 -8.60 -21.46
N ILE A 671 -4.37 -9.60 -20.80
CA ILE A 671 -4.55 -9.61 -19.35
C ILE A 671 -3.21 -9.63 -18.62
N ILE A 672 -2.29 -10.51 -19.03
CA ILE A 672 -0.96 -10.63 -18.44
C ILE A 672 -0.17 -9.33 -18.61
N GLU A 673 -0.21 -8.70 -19.79
CA GLU A 673 0.44 -7.40 -20.03
C GLU A 673 -0.05 -6.33 -19.05
N LEU A 674 -1.37 -6.23 -18.86
CA LEU A 674 -1.99 -5.26 -17.97
C LEU A 674 -1.68 -5.56 -16.50
N ILE A 675 -1.81 -6.81 -16.06
CA ILE A 675 -1.48 -7.18 -14.69
C ILE A 675 0.01 -6.93 -14.42
N SER A 676 0.90 -7.31 -15.34
CA SER A 676 2.34 -7.13 -15.15
C SER A 676 2.71 -5.65 -14.95
N ILE A 677 2.13 -4.74 -15.74
CA ILE A 677 2.43 -3.31 -15.60
C ILE A 677 1.78 -2.68 -14.37
N LEU A 678 0.61 -3.20 -13.98
CA LEU A 678 -0.05 -2.82 -12.74
C LEU A 678 0.75 -3.27 -11.50
N LEU A 679 1.30 -4.48 -11.52
CA LEU A 679 2.19 -5.00 -10.47
C LEU A 679 3.49 -4.20 -10.36
N ILE A 680 4.11 -3.86 -11.50
CA ILE A 680 5.31 -2.99 -11.50
C ILE A 680 4.96 -1.62 -10.89
N GLY A 681 3.82 -1.04 -11.27
CA GLY A 681 3.35 0.21 -10.69
C GLY A 681 3.11 0.10 -9.18
N PHE A 682 2.52 -1.00 -8.72
CA PHE A 682 2.32 -1.25 -7.29
C PHE A 682 3.62 -1.22 -6.49
N VAL A 683 4.64 -1.98 -6.93
CA VAL A 683 5.94 -2.04 -6.26
C VAL A 683 6.60 -0.66 -6.26
N LEU A 684 6.62 0.02 -7.41
CA LEU A 684 7.24 1.34 -7.53
C LEU A 684 6.52 2.40 -6.69
N THR A 685 5.19 2.38 -6.65
CA THR A 685 4.41 3.30 -5.81
C THR A 685 4.80 3.16 -4.35
N PHE A 686 4.88 1.94 -3.81
CA PHE A 686 5.22 1.76 -2.39
C PHE A 686 6.68 2.10 -2.07
N ILE A 687 7.61 1.86 -3.00
CA ILE A 687 8.98 2.37 -2.87
C ILE A 687 8.96 3.91 -2.79
N LEU A 688 8.24 4.57 -3.70
CA LEU A 688 8.14 6.02 -3.72
C LEU A 688 7.47 6.59 -2.46
N LEU A 689 6.38 5.98 -1.99
CA LEU A 689 5.69 6.42 -0.77
C LEU A 689 6.56 6.26 0.47
N ASN A 690 7.36 5.20 0.58
CA ASN A 690 8.34 5.06 1.66
C ASN A 690 9.41 6.17 1.60
N ILE A 691 9.95 6.47 0.42
CA ILE A 691 10.93 7.55 0.24
C ILE A 691 10.32 8.91 0.59
N ILE A 692 9.10 9.19 0.12
CA ILE A 692 8.40 10.45 0.42
C ILE A 692 8.07 10.54 1.91
N GLY A 693 7.74 9.42 2.56
CA GLY A 693 7.50 9.33 4.00
C GLY A 693 8.70 9.70 4.87
N ILE A 694 9.93 9.74 4.32
CA ILE A 694 11.10 10.29 5.03
C ILE A 694 10.98 11.80 5.22
N TYR A 695 10.26 12.48 4.33
CA TYR A 695 10.18 13.95 4.28
C TYR A 695 8.78 14.48 4.64
N VAL A 696 7.75 13.64 4.55
CA VAL A 696 6.34 14.02 4.77
C VAL A 696 5.75 13.17 5.88
N SER A 697 5.51 13.77 7.05
CA SER A 697 5.01 13.09 8.25
C SER A 697 3.70 12.33 8.01
N GLN A 698 2.73 12.96 7.32
CA GLN A 698 1.45 12.30 7.01
C GLN A 698 1.61 11.01 6.22
N ILE A 699 2.53 10.99 5.24
CA ILE A 699 2.80 9.77 4.45
C ILE A 699 3.54 8.74 5.30
N ASN A 700 4.44 9.17 6.19
CA ASN A 700 5.09 8.29 7.15
C ASN A 700 4.06 7.54 8.01
N VAL A 701 3.10 8.28 8.59
CA VAL A 701 1.99 7.72 9.38
C VAL A 701 1.19 6.72 8.54
N PHE A 702 0.83 7.05 7.30
CA PHE A 702 0.13 6.11 6.42
C PHE A 702 0.95 4.83 6.19
N MET A 703 2.26 4.94 5.99
CA MET A 703 3.14 3.80 5.76
C MET A 703 3.26 2.89 6.98
N ARG A 704 3.22 3.43 8.21
CA ARG A 704 3.20 2.63 9.45
C ARG A 704 1.92 1.79 9.57
N ILE A 705 0.77 2.30 9.10
CA ILE A 705 -0.53 1.60 9.11
C ILE A 705 -0.53 0.34 8.23
N TYR A 706 0.28 0.31 7.17
CA TYR A 706 0.28 -0.81 6.23
C TYR A 706 0.95 -2.06 6.82
N THR A 707 0.13 -3.03 7.25
CA THR A 707 0.59 -4.41 7.52
C THR A 707 0.74 -5.20 6.22
N PHE A 708 1.40 -6.37 6.30
CA PHE A 708 1.44 -7.36 5.21
C PHE A 708 0.05 -7.68 4.62
N LYS A 709 -0.99 -7.75 5.46
CA LYS A 709 -2.37 -8.00 5.03
C LYS A 709 -2.92 -6.85 4.16
N ASN A 710 -2.59 -5.61 4.51
CA ASN A 710 -3.03 -4.43 3.75
C ASN A 710 -2.35 -4.38 2.37
N TYR A 711 -1.05 -4.68 2.29
CA TYR A 711 -0.35 -4.82 1.02
C TYR A 711 -0.98 -5.88 0.12
N LEU A 712 -1.31 -7.06 0.68
CA LEU A 712 -2.00 -8.13 -0.06
C LEU A 712 -3.40 -7.72 -0.53
N ALA A 713 -4.15 -6.98 0.28
CA ALA A 713 -5.47 -6.49 -0.10
C ALA A 713 -5.41 -5.54 -1.31
N ILE A 714 -4.49 -4.57 -1.28
CA ILE A 714 -4.28 -3.64 -2.40
C ILE A 714 -3.79 -4.40 -3.64
N LEU A 715 -2.84 -5.33 -3.46
CA LEU A 715 -2.36 -6.18 -4.55
C LEU A 715 -3.51 -6.95 -5.20
N GLY A 716 -4.40 -7.53 -4.40
CA GLY A 716 -5.62 -8.20 -4.86
C GLY A 716 -6.52 -7.28 -5.68
N LEU A 717 -6.75 -6.06 -5.21
CA LEU A 717 -7.54 -5.05 -5.95
C LEU A 717 -6.89 -4.67 -7.28
N VAL A 718 -5.57 -4.49 -7.30
CA VAL A 718 -4.81 -4.17 -8.52
C VAL A 718 -4.91 -5.30 -9.54
N VAL A 719 -4.85 -6.56 -9.09
CA VAL A 719 -5.04 -7.74 -9.95
C VAL A 719 -6.48 -7.80 -10.49
N ILE A 720 -7.49 -7.60 -9.64
CA ILE A 720 -8.91 -7.55 -10.06
C ILE A 720 -9.13 -6.45 -11.10
N LEU A 721 -8.58 -5.26 -10.87
CA LEU A 721 -8.65 -4.14 -11.81
C LEU A 721 -8.03 -4.52 -13.17
N GLY A 722 -6.86 -5.16 -13.16
CA GLY A 722 -6.20 -5.68 -14.36
C GLY A 722 -7.06 -6.68 -15.13
N LEU A 723 -7.72 -7.60 -14.42
CA LEU A 723 -8.65 -8.58 -15.01
C LEU A 723 -9.87 -7.90 -15.64
N LEU A 724 -10.51 -6.96 -14.93
CA LEU A 724 -11.68 -6.24 -15.42
C LEU A 724 -11.37 -5.39 -16.66
N LEU A 725 -10.24 -4.67 -16.63
CA LEU A 725 -9.76 -3.88 -17.75
C LEU A 725 -9.43 -4.78 -18.95
N GLY A 726 -8.65 -5.83 -18.73
CA GLY A 726 -8.26 -6.78 -19.77
C GLY A 726 -9.48 -7.40 -20.46
N ASN A 727 -10.46 -7.88 -19.69
CA ASN A 727 -11.69 -8.44 -20.23
C ASN A 727 -12.49 -7.42 -21.06
N ARG A 728 -12.56 -6.17 -20.62
CA ARG A 728 -13.28 -5.11 -21.35
C ARG A 728 -12.57 -4.73 -22.65
N PHE A 729 -11.24 -4.62 -22.63
CA PHE A 729 -10.45 -4.37 -23.84
C PHE A 729 -10.53 -5.54 -24.82
N ASN A 730 -10.49 -6.78 -24.33
CA ASN A 730 -10.62 -7.98 -25.16
C ASN A 730 -11.94 -8.01 -25.95
N LYS A 731 -13.07 -7.66 -25.32
CA LYS A 731 -14.36 -7.54 -26.03
C LYS A 731 -14.29 -6.56 -27.21
N ARG A 732 -13.55 -5.46 -27.06
CA ARG A 732 -13.39 -4.44 -28.10
C ARG A 732 -12.40 -4.84 -29.20
N ILE A 733 -11.31 -5.52 -28.85
CA ILE A 733 -10.26 -5.94 -29.80
C ILE A 733 -10.73 -7.12 -30.66
N PHE A 734 -11.47 -8.07 -30.08
CA PHE A 734 -11.78 -9.37 -30.69
C PHE A 734 -13.26 -9.56 -31.04
N GLY A 735 -14.01 -8.48 -31.25
CA GLY A 735 -15.44 -8.52 -31.58
C GLY A 735 -15.77 -9.04 -32.98
N GLY A 736 -14.86 -8.89 -33.96
CA GLY A 736 -15.08 -9.26 -35.36
C GLY A 736 -14.17 -10.39 -35.89
N SER A 737 -14.38 -10.76 -37.16
CA SER A 737 -13.51 -11.68 -37.89
C SER A 737 -12.13 -11.05 -38.11
N VAL A 738 -11.15 -11.87 -38.54
CA VAL A 738 -9.79 -11.39 -38.79
C VAL A 738 -9.79 -10.35 -39.92
N ILE A 739 -10.53 -10.61 -41.01
CA ILE A 739 -10.56 -9.70 -42.16
C ILE A 739 -11.37 -8.42 -41.89
N THR A 740 -12.50 -8.49 -41.18
CA THR A 740 -13.25 -7.27 -40.80
C THR A 740 -12.42 -6.39 -39.88
N SER A 741 -11.60 -7.02 -39.01
CA SER A 741 -10.68 -6.29 -38.14
C SER A 741 -9.47 -5.69 -38.86
N LEU A 742 -9.04 -6.26 -39.99
CA LEU A 742 -7.98 -5.68 -40.85
C LEU A 742 -8.49 -4.52 -41.71
N ARG A 743 -9.75 -4.58 -42.15
CA ARG A 743 -10.37 -3.54 -43.00
C ARG A 743 -10.73 -2.27 -42.25
N GLY A 744 -10.67 -2.29 -40.91
CA GLY A 744 -10.73 -1.08 -40.09
C GLY A 744 -12.11 -0.42 -40.07
N GLU A 745 -13.17 -1.21 -39.88
CA GLU A 745 -14.44 -0.68 -39.38
C GLU A 745 -14.30 -0.19 -37.93
#